data_AF-A0A7S6SE67-F1
#
_entry.id   AF-A0A7S6SE67-F1
#
_cell.length_a   1.000
_cell.length_b   1.000
_cell.length_c   1.000
_cell.angle_alpha   90.00
_cell.angle_beta   90.00
_cell.angle_gamma   90.00
#
_symmetry.space_group_name_H-M   'P 1'
#
loop_
_entity.id
_entity.type
_entity.pdbx_description
1 polymer ?
#
loop_
_entity_poly.entity_id
_entity_poly.type
_entity_poly.pdbx_seq_one_letter_code
_entity_poly.pdbx_strand_id
1 'polypeptide(L)'
;MNGFHVHRPVFLLVLLFSFLLFLTGAFSGDGGGKRSPQKSSALNGFLININNIRLPLDNQGVLGDFDPGTGAGGFYDGKIFLFSGGLILTGYTNSTLWANGVFSASRMQDYQPGPVGSDQNDPRNKVYVVRSMDIPFGDSWQEWKNAVALGADFYDGDGDGIYNPSDLNYDGKWNSNEDRPDLIGDLTAWCVYNDGVPRALRRLTSVSPQGIEIHQTVFGFASRENIGNMLFVRYRLINKGTVADLLDSVYFSVITDPDLGDYMDDLLGCDTTLDAGYVYNATADALYGVNAPVFLASLLQGPAVYIPGVTFTDSNGNGIFDSGESPLTEAYNVKGLVKGIDTLRGAKNLPMTSFMQMMQLWGGDPGGMFVWDYRNWQKGLHYSGAPFDPCTWSFGTGTNDPDCINWNPKYLYSGDPVAGNGWRNKTPIDQRKMITTGTFPLHKNQPVDIVAAYIVGRSPVSSLLSVNTAKELAKAARSVFNKNFEGPAKPDELSVDVRTGNGFIDLTWNTSPLVTYRSLDTILGIDRRVQGFYVTAYRTNSEAALIPGVVNAKIISSYAVNNFIHDIYQTQQNGGLDMRFKRPEAEYLLDSALHADPAQGRIRLRISADPFDGIPLIKGKEYFFALTTYTLNHKSIVNKQTTTYGPPGDYLDATGAAIDEYSTSIIRVVYDTDLYEPAPDIGKGNKTSGFATQGNVAYLVVNDEELTGDSYTVEFKSDTSLYHYSASYSLKNNRTGQYLITDSKFYNYDTNNYAGKIIEGFVLKVKPVVPAPSNETQQKYIPALNTWFTDLNVTNASLGAVYAGDDIHWWGSAIFGSRQSTITKANRLRAVEVRFGLPGKAYRYMNGFVGNNALARRNVYRYAAGIQPIDTLSSRGGSMGKYGIGYVDVPFQVWVKDSVYGEERQLAVGFVEKTAKFFGGNPDGNWYPGVDVLLSLEAIIVFDADYDPSGSQIVYTGGVFGTDSAWADLMGYQFPPGATTVTDEQKRIAASPLFNAMYVIGLSALTPTSTFTPGDIFRVPVAVYPYTDDDVYTFSTRKGGDLTFEEKKELFEKVNVFPNPFFANNTRFSYENPKTAEESFVTFTNLPETVTIKIYTVSGALIKTLTESDKMDGASSPFLRWDLKNQSGNRVASGMYLAIVTAPGYGEKLLKLGIIQQAGSK
;
A
#
# COMPACT_ATOMS: atom_id res chain seq x y z
N MET A 1 -71.99 7.63 -58.56
CA MET A 1 -72.13 8.86 -59.37
C MET A 1 -71.09 9.87 -58.89
N ASN A 2 -70.16 10.21 -59.78
CA ASN A 2 -69.33 11.42 -59.94
C ASN A 2 -69.09 12.33 -58.71
N GLY A 3 -67.89 12.80 -58.36
CA GLY A 3 -66.55 12.75 -58.97
C GLY A 3 -65.55 13.67 -58.23
N PHE A 4 -64.25 13.47 -58.48
CA PHE A 4 -63.06 14.39 -58.39
C PHE A 4 -62.79 15.21 -57.10
N HIS A 5 -61.58 15.40 -56.54
CA HIS A 5 -60.16 15.01 -56.74
C HIS A 5 -59.46 15.25 -55.37
N VAL A 6 -58.82 14.26 -54.71
CA VAL A 6 -57.34 14.05 -54.53
C VAL A 6 -56.62 15.23 -53.83
N HIS A 7 -56.11 15.14 -52.58
CA HIS A 7 -55.05 14.24 -52.08
C HIS A 7 -55.26 13.75 -50.63
N ARG A 8 -54.69 12.56 -50.40
CA ARG A 8 -54.72 11.61 -49.27
C ARG A 8 -53.33 11.62 -48.57
N PRO A 9 -53.09 10.92 -47.42
CA PRO A 9 -54.02 10.57 -46.33
C PRO A 9 -53.42 10.31 -44.90
N VAL A 10 -54.34 9.95 -43.98
CA VAL A 10 -54.24 9.06 -42.78
C VAL A 10 -53.47 9.62 -41.57
N PHE A 11 -54.06 10.02 -40.42
CA PHE A 11 -55.30 9.67 -39.69
C PHE A 11 -55.40 8.20 -39.23
N LEU A 12 -55.02 7.94 -37.97
CA LEU A 12 -55.66 6.92 -37.16
C LEU A 12 -55.89 7.51 -35.76
N LEU A 13 -57.12 7.96 -35.53
CA LEU A 13 -57.58 8.55 -34.28
C LEU A 13 -58.88 7.84 -33.89
N VAL A 14 -59.13 7.80 -32.58
CA VAL A 14 -60.34 7.36 -31.86
C VAL A 14 -60.28 5.93 -31.31
N LEU A 15 -59.59 5.84 -30.17
CA LEU A 15 -60.14 5.28 -28.93
C LEU A 15 -59.50 6.09 -27.78
N LEU A 16 -59.98 7.33 -27.64
CA LEU A 16 -59.49 8.34 -26.70
C LEU A 16 -60.74 8.87 -26.01
N PHE A 17 -61.06 8.33 -24.83
CA PHE A 17 -61.83 8.96 -23.74
C PHE A 17 -62.10 7.87 -22.68
N SER A 18 -61.25 7.82 -21.64
CA SER A 18 -61.54 7.40 -20.25
C SER A 18 -60.31 6.82 -19.56
N PHE A 19 -59.31 7.65 -19.26
CA PHE A 19 -58.41 7.46 -18.11
C PHE A 19 -57.75 8.82 -17.82
N LEU A 20 -58.56 9.73 -17.29
CA LEU A 20 -58.21 11.12 -17.04
C LEU A 20 -58.04 11.33 -15.52
N LEU A 21 -56.88 10.93 -14.97
CA LEU A 21 -56.33 11.39 -13.70
C LEU A 21 -54.91 10.83 -13.54
N PHE A 22 -53.96 11.72 -13.24
CA PHE A 22 -52.50 11.53 -13.07
C PHE A 22 -51.64 11.53 -14.34
N LEU A 23 -51.27 12.73 -14.81
CA LEU A 23 -49.93 13.15 -15.26
C LEU A 23 -50.05 14.43 -16.10
N THR A 24 -49.80 15.59 -15.48
CA THR A 24 -49.57 16.85 -16.19
C THR A 24 -48.40 17.57 -15.55
N GLY A 25 -47.32 17.75 -16.32
CA GLY A 25 -46.19 18.57 -15.89
C GLY A 25 -44.90 18.39 -16.69
N ALA A 26 -44.95 18.29 -18.02
CA ALA A 26 -43.76 18.51 -18.85
C ALA A 26 -44.12 18.93 -20.29
N PHE A 27 -43.36 19.93 -20.79
CA PHE A 27 -43.28 20.50 -22.13
C PHE A 27 -44.08 21.78 -22.48
N SER A 28 -43.31 22.87 -22.50
CA SER A 28 -43.24 23.84 -23.60
C SER A 28 -41.80 24.38 -23.61
N GLY A 29 -41.03 24.50 -24.68
CA GLY A 29 -41.19 24.23 -26.11
C GLY A 29 -39.80 24.45 -26.75
N ASP A 30 -39.51 23.64 -27.76
CA ASP A 30 -38.21 23.51 -28.43
C ASP A 30 -37.91 24.71 -29.36
N GLY A 31 -36.63 25.08 -29.41
CA GLY A 31 -36.06 26.10 -30.28
C GLY A 31 -34.72 25.61 -30.83
N GLY A 32 -34.79 24.54 -31.64
CA GLY A 32 -33.63 23.84 -32.18
C GLY A 32 -32.74 24.68 -33.10
N GLY A 33 -31.50 24.90 -32.67
CA GLY A 33 -30.35 25.16 -33.53
C GLY A 33 -29.46 23.93 -33.58
N LYS A 34 -29.24 23.36 -34.77
CA LYS A 34 -28.41 22.17 -35.02
C LYS A 34 -27.00 22.35 -34.42
N ARG A 35 -26.65 21.54 -33.41
CA ARG A 35 -25.25 21.41 -32.95
C ARG A 35 -24.52 20.47 -33.90
N SER A 36 -23.69 21.05 -34.78
CA SER A 36 -22.63 20.30 -35.45
C SER A 36 -21.64 19.76 -34.41
N PRO A 37 -21.07 18.56 -34.57
CA PRO A 37 -20.04 18.06 -33.68
C PRO A 37 -18.77 18.90 -33.92
N GLN A 38 -18.49 19.84 -33.03
CA GLN A 38 -17.22 20.56 -33.04
C GLN A 38 -16.11 19.59 -32.63
N LYS A 39 -15.13 19.43 -33.52
CA LYS A 39 -13.84 18.80 -33.24
C LYS A 39 -13.14 19.56 -32.09
N SER A 40 -12.49 18.81 -31.22
CA SER A 40 -11.67 19.28 -30.10
C SER A 40 -10.58 20.27 -30.49
N SER A 41 -10.56 21.45 -29.86
CA SER A 41 -9.36 22.29 -29.69
C SER A 41 -9.66 23.45 -28.71
N ALA A 42 -8.81 23.59 -27.68
CA ALA A 42 -8.85 24.54 -26.54
C ALA A 42 -9.95 24.27 -25.47
N LEU A 43 -9.53 23.87 -24.26
CA LEU A 43 -10.45 23.71 -23.12
C LEU A 43 -10.79 25.11 -22.57
N ASN A 44 -11.93 25.67 -23.00
CA ASN A 44 -12.48 26.94 -22.51
C ASN A 44 -12.89 26.89 -21.02
N GLY A 45 -12.78 25.74 -20.37
CA GLY A 45 -12.99 25.54 -18.94
C GLY A 45 -12.45 24.20 -18.47
N PHE A 46 -12.44 24.00 -17.15
CA PHE A 46 -11.88 22.83 -16.50
C PHE A 46 -12.77 22.38 -15.35
N LEU A 47 -12.88 21.07 -15.13
CA LEU A 47 -13.53 20.51 -13.96
C LEU A 47 -12.46 20.22 -12.90
N ILE A 48 -12.40 21.04 -11.86
CA ILE A 48 -11.66 20.65 -10.66
C ILE A 48 -12.39 19.47 -10.05
N ASN A 49 -11.70 18.34 -9.94
CA ASN A 49 -12.21 17.15 -9.29
C ASN A 49 -11.12 16.64 -8.35
N ILE A 50 -11.23 17.02 -7.09
CA ILE A 50 -10.25 16.66 -6.06
C ILE A 50 -11.00 16.33 -4.76
N ASN A 51 -10.66 15.18 -4.17
CA ASN A 51 -11.32 14.63 -2.99
C ASN A 51 -12.85 14.54 -3.16
N ASN A 52 -13.61 15.24 -2.32
CA ASN A 52 -15.08 15.23 -2.30
C ASN A 52 -15.72 16.40 -3.07
N ILE A 53 -14.91 17.31 -3.62
CA ILE A 53 -15.40 18.51 -4.32
C ILE A 53 -15.16 18.39 -5.81
N ARG A 54 -16.24 18.61 -6.55
CA ARG A 54 -16.22 18.85 -7.99
C ARG A 54 -16.66 20.27 -8.27
N LEU A 55 -15.80 21.08 -8.88
CA LEU A 55 -16.11 22.47 -9.21
C LEU A 55 -15.71 22.75 -10.66
N PRO A 56 -16.68 22.85 -11.58
CA PRO A 56 -16.45 23.40 -12.90
C PRO A 56 -16.00 24.87 -12.81
N LEU A 57 -15.07 25.27 -13.66
CA LEU A 57 -14.72 26.67 -13.87
C LEU A 57 -14.42 26.94 -15.35
N ASP A 58 -14.55 28.18 -15.76
CA ASP A 58 -14.20 28.62 -17.12
C ASP A 58 -13.02 29.60 -17.13
N ASN A 59 -12.61 29.99 -18.33
CA ASN A 59 -11.57 31.00 -18.57
C ASN A 59 -12.10 32.46 -18.50
N GLN A 60 -13.29 32.69 -17.93
CA GLN A 60 -13.91 34.01 -17.75
C GLN A 60 -14.14 34.35 -16.27
N GLY A 61 -13.83 33.43 -15.35
CA GLY A 61 -13.94 33.61 -13.90
C GLY A 61 -15.20 33.02 -13.29
N VAL A 62 -16.00 32.26 -14.05
CA VAL A 62 -17.17 31.55 -13.51
C VAL A 62 -16.69 30.35 -12.70
N LEU A 63 -17.28 30.17 -11.51
CA LEU A 63 -17.12 29.00 -10.66
C LEU A 63 -18.49 28.33 -10.48
N GLY A 64 -18.62 27.05 -10.83
CA GLY A 64 -19.87 26.30 -10.72
C GLY A 64 -20.67 26.25 -12.02
N ASP A 65 -21.24 27.38 -12.45
CA ASP A 65 -22.22 27.48 -13.56
C ASP A 65 -21.57 27.42 -14.96
N PHE A 66 -20.79 26.37 -15.18
CA PHE A 66 -20.19 25.97 -16.43
C PHE A 66 -20.38 24.46 -16.58
N ASP A 67 -20.86 24.00 -17.74
CA ASP A 67 -21.06 22.56 -17.99
C ASP A 67 -19.93 21.98 -18.84
N PRO A 68 -18.99 21.22 -18.25
CA PRO A 68 -17.93 20.52 -18.98
C PRO A 68 -18.42 19.22 -19.67
N GLY A 69 -19.73 18.98 -19.74
CA GLY A 69 -20.35 17.74 -20.22
C GLY A 69 -20.76 16.77 -19.10
N THR A 70 -20.69 17.21 -17.84
CA THR A 70 -21.03 16.40 -16.65
C THR A 70 -22.03 17.08 -15.72
N GLY A 71 -22.66 18.18 -16.15
CA GLY A 71 -23.55 19.03 -15.37
C GLY A 71 -22.85 20.29 -14.83
N ALA A 72 -23.58 21.39 -14.81
CA ALA A 72 -23.18 22.65 -14.17
C ALA A 72 -23.48 22.62 -12.65
N GLY A 73 -22.71 23.38 -11.88
CA GLY A 73 -22.75 23.46 -10.43
C GLY A 73 -21.50 22.89 -9.75
N GLY A 74 -21.19 23.39 -8.57
CA GLY A 74 -20.26 22.78 -7.62
C GLY A 74 -20.94 21.64 -6.88
N PHE A 75 -20.32 20.45 -6.88
CA PHE A 75 -20.86 19.24 -6.28
C PHE A 75 -20.03 18.74 -5.10
N TYR A 76 -20.75 18.28 -4.07
CA TYR A 76 -20.24 17.57 -2.90
C TYR A 76 -21.11 16.33 -2.69
N ASP A 77 -20.51 15.15 -2.56
CA ASP A 77 -21.22 13.86 -2.50
C ASP A 77 -22.19 13.62 -3.69
N GLY A 78 -21.82 14.14 -4.86
CA GLY A 78 -22.61 14.05 -6.10
C GLY A 78 -23.87 14.92 -6.13
N LYS A 79 -24.07 15.81 -5.15
CA LYS A 79 -25.18 16.75 -5.06
C LYS A 79 -24.65 18.18 -5.06
N ILE A 80 -25.47 19.15 -5.47
CA ILE A 80 -25.05 20.53 -5.64
C ILE A 80 -24.92 21.25 -4.29
N PHE A 81 -23.82 22.00 -4.09
CA PHE A 81 -23.63 22.90 -2.93
C PHE A 81 -23.45 24.36 -3.34
N LEU A 82 -23.15 24.59 -4.62
CA LEU A 82 -22.90 25.90 -5.21
C LEU A 82 -23.45 25.89 -6.64
N PHE A 83 -24.40 26.75 -6.95
CA PHE A 83 -24.89 26.87 -8.33
C PHE A 83 -23.93 27.73 -9.16
N SER A 84 -23.65 28.95 -8.68
CA SER A 84 -22.79 29.92 -9.37
C SER A 84 -21.92 30.69 -8.38
N GLY A 85 -20.68 30.99 -8.75
CA GLY A 85 -19.75 31.81 -7.98
C GLY A 85 -18.86 32.63 -8.88
N GLY A 86 -18.30 33.71 -8.31
CA GLY A 86 -17.36 34.59 -8.99
C GLY A 86 -16.99 35.79 -8.13
N LEU A 87 -16.77 36.94 -8.77
CA LEU A 87 -16.36 38.17 -8.10
C LEU A 87 -17.12 39.40 -8.60
N ILE A 88 -17.12 40.44 -7.77
CA ILE A 88 -17.57 41.77 -8.17
C ILE A 88 -16.66 42.86 -7.60
N LEU A 89 -16.46 43.90 -8.41
CA LEU A 89 -15.71 45.10 -8.06
C LEU A 89 -16.59 46.33 -8.19
N THR A 90 -16.42 47.29 -7.27
CA THR A 90 -16.88 48.67 -7.48
C THR A 90 -15.79 49.64 -7.08
N GLY A 91 -15.68 50.76 -7.77
CA GLY A 91 -14.65 51.76 -7.47
C GLY A 91 -14.94 53.07 -8.18
N TYR A 92 -13.99 54.01 -8.07
CA TYR A 92 -14.08 55.30 -8.73
C TYR A 92 -12.94 55.46 -9.74
N THR A 93 -13.31 55.95 -10.92
CA THR A 93 -12.37 56.41 -11.94
C THR A 93 -12.67 57.87 -12.21
N ASN A 94 -11.73 58.77 -11.89
CA ASN A 94 -11.93 60.22 -12.02
C ASN A 94 -13.27 60.69 -11.40
N SER A 95 -13.53 60.25 -10.15
CA SER A 95 -14.76 60.51 -9.40
C SER A 95 -16.07 59.92 -9.95
N THR A 96 -16.01 59.14 -11.03
CA THR A 96 -17.17 58.40 -11.57
C THR A 96 -17.20 56.99 -10.98
N LEU A 97 -18.30 56.64 -10.30
CA LEU A 97 -18.51 55.30 -9.77
C LEU A 97 -18.72 54.30 -10.91
N TRP A 98 -18.07 53.15 -10.83
CA TRP A 98 -18.25 52.02 -11.72
C TRP A 98 -18.43 50.72 -10.93
N ALA A 99 -19.02 49.72 -11.61
CA ALA A 99 -19.17 48.37 -11.12
C ALA A 99 -18.96 47.40 -12.29
N ASN A 100 -18.18 46.35 -12.08
CA ASN A 100 -18.03 45.25 -13.02
C ASN A 100 -17.82 43.93 -12.27
N GLY A 101 -18.18 42.81 -12.88
CA GLY A 101 -18.10 41.51 -12.22
C GLY A 101 -18.37 40.32 -13.13
N VAL A 102 -18.13 39.13 -12.59
CA VAL A 102 -18.54 37.85 -13.18
C VAL A 102 -19.37 37.11 -12.14
N PHE A 103 -20.66 36.94 -12.44
CA PHE A 103 -21.62 36.24 -11.61
C PHE A 103 -22.83 35.84 -12.48
N SER A 104 -22.79 34.62 -13.02
CA SER A 104 -23.72 34.14 -14.04
C SER A 104 -25.15 34.01 -13.54
N ALA A 105 -25.33 33.68 -12.24
CA ALA A 105 -26.63 33.68 -11.57
C ALA A 105 -27.41 35.01 -11.68
N SER A 106 -26.70 36.15 -11.74
CA SER A 106 -27.30 37.47 -12.00
C SER A 106 -26.93 38.01 -13.38
N ARG A 107 -26.52 37.14 -14.32
CA ARG A 107 -26.16 37.48 -15.71
C ARG A 107 -25.11 38.59 -15.80
N MET A 108 -24.22 38.71 -14.81
CA MET A 108 -23.05 39.58 -14.90
C MET A 108 -21.93 38.82 -15.60
N GLN A 109 -21.58 39.25 -16.81
CA GLN A 109 -20.54 38.64 -17.64
C GLN A 109 -19.69 39.75 -18.26
N ASP A 110 -19.09 40.58 -17.40
CA ASP A 110 -18.34 41.75 -17.87
C ASP A 110 -16.90 41.42 -18.31
N TYR A 111 -16.49 40.15 -18.15
CA TYR A 111 -15.15 39.65 -18.40
C TYR A 111 -15.09 38.73 -19.62
N GLN A 112 -13.97 38.78 -20.34
CA GLN A 112 -13.63 37.93 -21.48
C GLN A 112 -12.24 37.29 -21.29
N PRO A 113 -11.95 36.16 -21.96
CA PRO A 113 -10.69 35.45 -21.78
C PRO A 113 -9.46 36.28 -22.21
N GLY A 114 -8.35 36.08 -21.49
CA GLY A 114 -7.04 36.64 -21.81
C GLY A 114 -6.69 37.95 -21.11
N PRO A 115 -5.45 38.45 -21.30
CA PRO A 115 -5.02 39.78 -20.85
C PRO A 115 -5.77 40.92 -21.55
N VAL A 116 -5.78 42.13 -20.96
CA VAL A 116 -6.37 43.33 -21.56
C VAL A 116 -5.71 43.60 -22.91
N GLY A 117 -6.53 43.77 -23.94
CA GLY A 117 -6.08 44.03 -25.31
C GLY A 117 -5.68 42.79 -26.11
N SER A 118 -5.75 41.58 -25.53
CA SER A 118 -5.59 40.33 -26.27
C SER A 118 -6.83 39.95 -27.09
N ASP A 119 -6.66 39.11 -28.12
CA ASP A 119 -7.79 38.49 -28.83
C ASP A 119 -8.43 37.43 -27.93
N GLN A 120 -9.70 37.61 -27.57
CA GLN A 120 -10.45 36.66 -26.74
C GLN A 120 -10.50 35.23 -27.31
N ASN A 121 -10.27 35.06 -28.63
CA ASN A 121 -10.27 33.76 -29.29
C ASN A 121 -8.87 33.14 -29.43
N ASP A 122 -7.82 33.79 -28.91
CA ASP A 122 -6.48 33.20 -28.88
C ASP A 122 -6.54 31.85 -28.13
N PRO A 123 -6.09 30.74 -28.73
CA PRO A 123 -6.15 29.42 -28.10
C PRO A 123 -5.30 29.31 -26.81
N ARG A 124 -4.42 30.28 -26.55
CA ARG A 124 -3.68 30.40 -25.28
C ARG A 124 -4.56 30.95 -24.15
N ASN A 125 -5.67 31.63 -24.44
CA ASN A 125 -6.60 32.15 -23.44
C ASN A 125 -7.51 31.03 -22.93
N LYS A 126 -6.95 30.09 -22.18
CA LYS A 126 -7.61 28.89 -21.64
C LYS A 126 -7.28 28.71 -20.17
N VAL A 127 -7.85 27.66 -19.56
CA VAL A 127 -7.44 27.21 -18.23
C VAL A 127 -6.21 26.33 -18.34
N TYR A 128 -5.14 26.70 -17.65
CA TYR A 128 -3.90 25.92 -17.50
C TYR A 128 -3.96 25.10 -16.22
N VAL A 129 -3.51 23.85 -16.26
CA VAL A 129 -3.60 22.93 -15.11
C VAL A 129 -2.28 22.22 -14.90
N VAL A 130 -1.82 22.20 -13.65
CA VAL A 130 -0.64 21.46 -13.20
C VAL A 130 -0.98 20.65 -11.96
N ARG A 131 -0.37 19.47 -11.80
CA ARG A 131 -0.57 18.60 -10.64
C ARG A 131 0.76 18.26 -9.98
N SER A 132 0.72 17.94 -8.70
CA SER A 132 1.92 17.52 -7.95
C SER A 132 2.49 16.18 -8.41
N MET A 133 1.68 15.35 -9.06
CA MET A 133 2.08 14.06 -9.63
C MET A 133 2.52 14.16 -11.10
N ASP A 134 2.44 15.33 -11.73
CA ASP A 134 2.93 15.50 -13.09
C ASP A 134 4.46 15.35 -13.09
N ILE A 135 4.99 14.68 -14.11
CA ILE A 135 6.44 14.47 -14.26
C ILE A 135 7.12 15.85 -14.36
N PRO A 136 8.14 16.14 -13.52
CA PRO A 136 8.92 17.36 -13.63
C PRO A 136 9.42 17.58 -15.05
N PHE A 137 9.35 18.82 -15.52
CA PHE A 137 9.75 19.23 -16.90
C PHE A 137 8.92 18.59 -18.04
N GLY A 138 7.91 17.78 -17.72
CA GLY A 138 7.01 17.14 -18.69
C GLY A 138 6.02 18.10 -19.35
N ASP A 139 5.04 17.55 -20.06
CA ASP A 139 4.14 18.32 -20.94
C ASP A 139 3.43 19.49 -20.25
N SER A 140 2.90 19.30 -19.03
CA SER A 140 2.18 20.37 -18.30
C SER A 140 3.10 21.50 -17.85
N TRP A 141 4.36 21.20 -17.51
CA TRP A 141 5.38 22.20 -17.17
C TRP A 141 5.81 22.97 -18.43
N GLN A 142 6.00 22.27 -19.55
CA GLN A 142 6.29 22.92 -20.82
C GLN A 142 5.14 23.81 -21.30
N GLU A 143 3.89 23.36 -21.11
CA GLU A 143 2.69 24.12 -21.45
C GLU A 143 2.55 25.39 -20.60
N TRP A 144 2.98 25.35 -19.33
CA TRP A 144 2.97 26.49 -18.41
C TRP A 144 3.80 27.68 -18.92
N LYS A 145 4.72 27.50 -19.88
CA LYS A 145 5.39 28.61 -20.59
C LYS A 145 4.39 29.59 -21.21
N ASN A 146 3.29 29.07 -21.76
CA ASN A 146 2.23 29.93 -22.30
C ASN A 146 1.47 30.65 -21.19
N ALA A 147 1.26 30.02 -20.04
CA ALA A 147 0.65 30.65 -18.87
C ALA A 147 1.52 31.81 -18.36
N VAL A 148 2.82 31.60 -18.21
CA VAL A 148 3.78 32.64 -17.79
C VAL A 148 3.83 33.79 -18.80
N ALA A 149 3.81 33.48 -20.11
CA ALA A 149 3.72 34.51 -21.15
C ALA A 149 2.44 35.37 -21.07
N LEU A 150 1.39 34.85 -20.42
CA LEU A 150 0.14 35.55 -20.15
C LEU A 150 0.08 36.16 -18.72
N GLY A 151 1.15 36.02 -17.92
CA GLY A 151 1.27 36.61 -16.59
C GLY A 151 1.02 35.67 -15.41
N ALA A 152 1.07 34.35 -15.61
CA ALA A 152 1.10 33.39 -14.51
C ALA A 152 2.41 33.51 -13.70
N ASP A 153 2.33 33.24 -12.40
CA ASP A 153 3.51 33.12 -11.56
C ASP A 153 4.28 31.82 -11.90
N PHE A 154 5.58 31.82 -11.57
CA PHE A 154 6.43 30.63 -11.55
C PHE A 154 7.52 30.80 -10.48
N TYR A 155 8.17 29.71 -10.09
CA TYR A 155 9.40 29.77 -9.30
C TYR A 155 10.60 29.83 -10.24
N ASP A 156 11.36 30.90 -10.09
CA ASP A 156 12.58 31.22 -10.84
C ASP A 156 13.79 30.72 -10.05
N GLY A 157 14.28 29.54 -10.40
CA GLY A 157 15.32 28.85 -9.63
C GLY A 157 16.73 29.36 -9.93
N ASP A 158 16.95 29.83 -11.15
CA ASP A 158 18.25 30.34 -11.60
C ASP A 158 18.37 31.87 -11.49
N GLY A 159 17.25 32.57 -11.29
CA GLY A 159 17.17 34.00 -11.05
C GLY A 159 17.26 34.85 -12.32
N ASP A 160 17.02 34.28 -13.50
CA ASP A 160 17.12 34.97 -14.79
C ASP A 160 15.81 35.70 -15.19
N GLY A 161 14.71 35.43 -14.48
CA GLY A 161 13.39 36.01 -14.72
C GLY A 161 12.63 35.41 -15.91
N ILE A 162 13.09 34.30 -16.49
CA ILE A 162 12.55 33.66 -17.68
C ILE A 162 12.16 32.22 -17.36
N TYR A 163 10.87 31.90 -17.44
CA TYR A 163 10.40 30.53 -17.20
C TYR A 163 10.90 29.52 -18.25
N ASN A 164 11.91 28.72 -17.89
CA ASN A 164 12.66 27.85 -18.79
C ASN A 164 12.85 26.40 -18.26
N PRO A 165 11.79 25.71 -17.77
CA PRO A 165 11.91 24.43 -17.05
C PRO A 165 12.72 23.38 -17.82
N SER A 166 13.90 23.06 -17.28
CA SER A 166 14.82 22.04 -17.76
C SER A 166 15.50 21.33 -16.60
N ASP A 167 15.66 20.02 -16.74
CA ASP A 167 16.46 19.20 -15.84
C ASP A 167 17.95 19.45 -16.14
N LEU A 168 18.64 20.17 -15.24
CA LEU A 168 20.04 20.54 -15.40
C LEU A 168 21.00 19.39 -15.08
N ASN A 169 20.56 18.43 -14.26
CA ASN A 169 21.41 17.34 -13.77
C ASN A 169 21.03 15.95 -14.34
N TYR A 170 19.91 15.87 -15.09
CA TYR A 170 19.35 14.68 -15.73
C TYR A 170 18.91 13.57 -14.75
N ASP A 171 18.52 13.92 -13.53
CA ASP A 171 18.02 12.99 -12.50
C ASP A 171 16.50 12.78 -12.50
N GLY A 172 15.78 13.52 -13.36
CA GLY A 172 14.32 13.47 -13.50
C GLY A 172 13.56 14.12 -12.34
N LYS A 173 14.23 14.85 -11.45
CA LYS A 173 13.66 15.51 -10.28
C LYS A 173 13.90 17.01 -10.35
N TRP A 174 12.95 17.77 -9.84
CA TRP A 174 13.14 19.21 -9.73
C TRP A 174 14.08 19.56 -8.56
N ASN A 175 15.03 20.46 -8.81
CA ASN A 175 15.93 21.03 -7.82
C ASN A 175 15.66 22.53 -7.62
N SER A 176 16.07 23.08 -6.46
CA SER A 176 15.79 24.48 -6.10
C SER A 176 16.48 25.52 -6.99
N ASN A 177 17.44 25.13 -7.82
CA ASN A 177 18.10 26.00 -8.79
C ASN A 177 17.47 25.92 -10.20
N GLU A 178 16.32 25.27 -10.33
CA GLU A 178 15.61 25.06 -11.59
C GLU A 178 14.20 25.64 -11.53
N ASP A 179 13.64 25.91 -12.69
CA ASP A 179 12.34 26.52 -12.82
C ASP A 179 11.17 25.56 -12.61
N ARG A 180 10.13 26.05 -11.93
CA ARG A 180 8.92 25.27 -11.62
C ARG A 180 7.65 26.12 -11.80
N PRO A 181 6.54 25.54 -12.30
CA PRO A 181 5.24 26.22 -12.31
C PRO A 181 4.83 26.73 -10.92
N ASP A 182 3.87 27.64 -10.84
CA ASP A 182 3.27 28.04 -9.56
C ASP A 182 2.29 26.99 -9.02
N LEU A 183 2.81 25.78 -8.83
CA LEU A 183 2.14 24.62 -8.26
C LEU A 183 2.09 24.77 -6.74
N ILE A 184 0.96 25.26 -6.23
CA ILE A 184 0.73 25.54 -4.80
C ILE A 184 0.12 24.31 -4.10
N GLY A 185 -0.93 23.73 -4.69
CA GLY A 185 -1.59 22.51 -4.20
C GLY A 185 -1.27 21.28 -5.04
N ASP A 186 -1.91 20.15 -4.74
CA ASP A 186 -1.79 18.91 -5.54
C ASP A 186 -2.47 19.00 -6.89
N LEU A 187 -3.47 19.88 -7.01
CA LEU A 187 -4.04 20.34 -8.27
C LEU A 187 -4.08 21.85 -8.24
N THR A 188 -3.51 22.49 -9.27
CA THR A 188 -3.57 23.94 -9.46
C THR A 188 -4.07 24.24 -10.86
N ALA A 189 -5.15 25.04 -10.95
CA ALA A 189 -5.72 25.55 -12.19
C ALA A 189 -5.54 27.08 -12.23
N TRP A 190 -5.11 27.62 -13.36
CA TRP A 190 -4.86 29.04 -13.56
C TRP A 190 -5.45 29.55 -14.86
N CYS A 191 -6.02 30.75 -14.83
CA CYS A 191 -6.41 31.48 -16.03
C CYS A 191 -6.29 33.00 -15.82
N VAL A 192 -6.29 33.72 -16.93
CA VAL A 192 -6.38 35.19 -16.97
C VAL A 192 -7.58 35.62 -17.79
N TYR A 193 -8.30 36.61 -17.30
CA TYR A 193 -9.43 37.24 -17.98
C TYR A 193 -9.47 38.74 -17.69
N ASN A 194 -10.13 39.50 -18.56
CA ASN A 194 -10.15 40.96 -18.49
C ASN A 194 -11.54 41.53 -18.70
N ASP A 195 -11.78 42.73 -18.18
CA ASP A 195 -13.07 43.40 -18.29
C ASP A 195 -13.30 44.03 -19.69
N GLY A 196 -12.88 43.38 -20.77
CA GLY A 196 -12.91 43.93 -22.14
C GLY A 196 -14.29 43.91 -22.81
N VAL A 197 -15.30 43.26 -22.21
CA VAL A 197 -16.63 43.12 -22.82
C VAL A 197 -17.23 44.51 -23.10
N PRO A 198 -17.64 44.84 -24.33
CA PRO A 198 -18.20 46.15 -24.64
C PRO A 198 -19.44 46.48 -23.80
N ARG A 199 -19.59 47.74 -23.36
CA ARG A 199 -20.70 48.16 -22.48
C ARG A 199 -22.09 47.75 -22.98
N ALA A 200 -22.29 47.67 -24.31
CA ALA A 200 -23.57 47.30 -24.91
C ALA A 200 -23.96 45.82 -24.68
N LEU A 201 -22.99 44.97 -24.35
CA LEU A 201 -23.18 43.55 -24.06
C LEU A 201 -23.17 43.24 -22.55
N ARG A 202 -22.93 44.26 -21.71
CA ARG A 202 -22.93 44.12 -20.25
C ARG A 202 -24.32 44.24 -19.69
N ARG A 203 -24.52 43.66 -18.50
CA ARG A 203 -25.73 43.91 -17.70
C ARG A 203 -25.80 45.38 -17.25
N LEU A 204 -24.68 45.93 -16.78
CA LEU A 204 -24.55 47.34 -16.43
C LEU A 204 -24.12 48.17 -17.64
N THR A 205 -25.06 48.44 -18.55
CA THR A 205 -24.78 49.09 -19.84
C THR A 205 -24.21 50.51 -19.75
N SER A 206 -24.32 51.17 -18.60
CA SER A 206 -23.74 52.48 -18.32
C SER A 206 -22.23 52.45 -18.03
N VAL A 207 -21.65 51.27 -17.79
CA VAL A 207 -20.24 51.11 -17.40
C VAL A 207 -19.42 50.61 -18.59
N SER A 208 -18.37 51.35 -18.94
CA SER A 208 -17.38 50.91 -19.94
C SER A 208 -16.26 50.09 -19.29
N PRO A 209 -15.53 49.24 -20.04
CA PRO A 209 -14.29 48.63 -19.58
C PRO A 209 -13.39 49.62 -18.81
N GLN A 210 -12.84 49.18 -17.68
CA GLN A 210 -11.90 49.93 -16.84
C GLN A 210 -10.44 49.54 -17.10
N GLY A 211 -10.17 48.48 -17.86
CA GLY A 211 -8.82 48.00 -18.13
C GLY A 211 -8.28 47.13 -17.00
N ILE A 212 -9.13 46.31 -16.41
CA ILE A 212 -8.81 45.43 -15.28
C ILE A 212 -8.55 44.01 -15.80
N GLU A 213 -7.41 43.44 -15.41
CA GLU A 213 -7.08 42.02 -15.55
C GLU A 213 -7.27 41.32 -14.19
N ILE A 214 -7.79 40.10 -14.25
CA ILE A 214 -7.85 39.18 -13.12
C ILE A 214 -7.04 37.94 -13.47
N HIS A 215 -6.03 37.63 -12.67
CA HIS A 215 -5.38 36.31 -12.75
C HIS A 215 -5.96 35.46 -11.62
N GLN A 216 -6.68 34.41 -11.98
CA GLN A 216 -7.36 33.53 -11.04
C GLN A 216 -6.60 32.21 -10.94
N THR A 217 -6.19 31.87 -9.72
CA THR A 217 -5.62 30.56 -9.39
C THR A 217 -6.59 29.82 -8.49
N VAL A 218 -7.07 28.64 -8.89
CA VAL A 218 -7.89 27.75 -8.07
C VAL A 218 -7.10 26.49 -7.77
N PHE A 219 -6.94 26.13 -6.50
CA PHE A 219 -6.13 24.98 -6.12
C PHE A 219 -6.68 24.24 -4.89
N GLY A 220 -6.30 22.97 -4.77
CA GLY A 220 -6.68 22.10 -3.67
C GLY A 220 -5.58 21.09 -3.34
N PHE A 221 -5.66 20.52 -2.14
CA PHE A 221 -4.73 19.49 -1.66
C PHE A 221 -5.43 18.14 -1.71
N ALA A 222 -4.76 17.12 -2.23
CA ALA A 222 -5.24 15.75 -2.26
C ALA A 222 -5.12 15.19 -0.84
N SER A 223 -6.25 15.17 -0.14
CA SER A 223 -6.37 14.72 1.25
C SER A 223 -7.81 14.33 1.43
N ARG A 224 -8.10 13.12 1.90
CA ARG A 224 -9.51 12.75 2.12
C ARG A 224 -10.10 13.35 3.41
N GLU A 225 -9.30 14.05 4.22
CA GLU A 225 -9.68 14.61 5.54
C GLU A 225 -10.21 16.05 5.51
N ASN A 226 -10.05 16.81 6.60
CA ASN A 226 -10.57 18.17 6.77
C ASN A 226 -10.20 19.11 5.61
N ILE A 227 -8.97 19.05 5.10
CA ILE A 227 -8.51 19.85 3.94
C ILE A 227 -9.12 19.33 2.62
N GLY A 228 -9.61 18.10 2.61
CA GLY A 228 -10.26 17.49 1.45
C GLY A 228 -11.55 18.17 1.02
N ASN A 229 -12.19 18.86 1.96
CA ASN A 229 -13.46 19.54 1.74
C ASN A 229 -13.30 21.05 1.56
N MET A 230 -12.15 21.49 1.03
CA MET A 230 -11.94 22.89 0.69
C MET A 230 -11.16 23.08 -0.61
N LEU A 231 -11.47 24.18 -1.29
CA LEU A 231 -10.70 24.72 -2.41
C LEU A 231 -10.27 26.15 -2.06
N PHE A 232 -9.12 26.57 -2.57
CA PHE A 232 -8.63 27.93 -2.42
C PHE A 232 -8.71 28.65 -3.76
N VAL A 233 -9.12 29.91 -3.73
CA VAL A 233 -9.15 30.79 -4.88
C VAL A 233 -8.30 32.02 -4.57
N ARG A 234 -7.22 32.19 -5.33
CA ARG A 234 -6.39 33.40 -5.31
C ARG A 234 -6.73 34.26 -6.51
N TYR A 235 -7.16 35.48 -6.25
CA TYR A 235 -7.42 36.51 -7.24
C TYR A 235 -6.29 37.53 -7.20
N ARG A 236 -5.61 37.73 -8.33
CA ARG A 236 -4.70 38.86 -8.55
C ARG A 236 -5.39 39.90 -9.41
N LEU A 237 -5.62 41.08 -8.84
CA LEU A 237 -6.25 42.21 -9.50
C LEU A 237 -5.19 43.14 -10.07
N ILE A 238 -5.28 43.48 -11.36
CA ILE A 238 -4.31 44.37 -12.01
C ILE A 238 -5.07 45.43 -12.81
N ASN A 239 -4.79 46.71 -12.50
CA ASN A 239 -5.17 47.82 -13.38
C ASN A 239 -4.07 48.01 -14.44
N LYS A 240 -4.41 47.95 -15.73
CA LYS A 240 -3.43 48.15 -16.82
C LYS A 240 -3.21 49.60 -17.20
N GLY A 241 -3.96 50.51 -16.60
CA GLY A 241 -3.85 51.95 -16.84
C GLY A 241 -4.28 52.36 -18.25
N THR A 242 -5.11 51.55 -18.92
CA THR A 242 -5.67 51.89 -20.23
C THR A 242 -6.78 52.94 -20.14
N VAL A 243 -7.38 53.10 -18.95
CA VAL A 243 -8.42 54.10 -18.66
C VAL A 243 -7.93 55.17 -17.67
N ALA A 244 -7.33 54.76 -16.54
CA ALA A 244 -6.73 55.67 -15.56
C ALA A 244 -5.59 54.98 -14.79
N ASP A 245 -4.58 55.75 -14.39
CA ASP A 245 -3.44 55.23 -13.62
C ASP A 245 -3.81 54.79 -12.19
N LEU A 246 -4.95 55.27 -11.67
CA LEU A 246 -5.50 54.90 -10.37
C LEU A 246 -7.00 54.63 -10.49
N LEU A 247 -7.42 53.46 -10.01
CA LEU A 247 -8.81 53.19 -9.68
C LEU A 247 -8.94 53.28 -8.15
N ASP A 248 -9.72 54.24 -7.68
CA ASP A 248 -9.73 54.61 -6.27
C ASP A 248 -10.91 53.97 -5.51
N SER A 249 -10.71 53.77 -4.21
CA SER A 249 -11.72 53.29 -3.27
C SER A 249 -12.42 52.01 -3.76
N VAL A 250 -11.64 51.07 -4.30
CA VAL A 250 -12.12 49.82 -4.89
C VAL A 250 -12.55 48.86 -3.79
N TYR A 251 -13.77 48.33 -3.90
CA TYR A 251 -14.24 47.19 -3.11
C TYR A 251 -14.10 45.92 -3.92
N PHE A 252 -13.71 44.83 -3.26
CA PHE A 252 -13.76 43.48 -3.82
C PHE A 252 -14.70 42.62 -2.99
N SER A 253 -15.51 41.81 -3.69
CA SER A 253 -16.32 40.80 -3.02
C SER A 253 -16.26 39.46 -3.73
N VAL A 254 -16.19 38.40 -2.92
CA VAL A 254 -16.58 37.05 -3.34
C VAL A 254 -18.10 37.01 -3.35
N ILE A 255 -18.69 36.66 -4.48
CA ILE A 255 -20.14 36.56 -4.65
C ILE A 255 -20.52 35.15 -5.08
N THR A 256 -21.55 34.59 -4.44
CA THR A 256 -22.01 33.22 -4.71
C THR A 256 -23.53 33.13 -4.67
N ASP A 257 -24.05 32.25 -5.48
CA ASP A 257 -25.41 31.70 -5.49
C ASP A 257 -25.31 30.25 -5.04
N PRO A 258 -25.34 29.99 -3.72
CA PRO A 258 -25.45 28.64 -3.23
C PRO A 258 -26.87 28.12 -3.50
N ASP A 259 -26.95 26.96 -4.13
CA ASP A 259 -28.15 26.12 -4.11
C ASP A 259 -27.74 24.89 -3.30
N LEU A 260 -27.82 24.96 -1.97
CA LEU A 260 -27.33 23.88 -1.11
C LEU A 260 -28.36 22.75 -1.02
N GLY A 261 -28.34 21.88 -2.03
CA GLY A 261 -29.41 20.90 -2.19
C GLY A 261 -30.65 21.56 -2.80
N ASP A 262 -31.76 21.59 -2.06
CA ASP A 262 -32.95 22.35 -2.42
C ASP A 262 -32.79 23.82 -2.02
N TYR A 263 -32.56 24.69 -2.99
CA TYR A 263 -32.40 26.13 -2.79
C TYR A 263 -33.55 26.80 -2.00
N MET A 264 -34.74 26.19 -1.94
CA MET A 264 -35.89 26.76 -1.22
C MET A 264 -35.77 26.70 0.30
N ASP A 265 -34.84 25.91 0.86
CA ASP A 265 -34.65 25.80 2.31
C ASP A 265 -33.35 26.43 2.83
N ASP A 266 -32.66 27.18 1.98
CA ASP A 266 -31.39 27.84 2.28
C ASP A 266 -31.53 28.99 3.30
N LEU A 267 -30.62 28.99 4.27
CA LEU A 267 -30.44 30.07 5.24
C LEU A 267 -28.99 30.56 5.20
N LEU A 268 -28.82 31.88 5.28
CA LEU A 268 -27.50 32.49 5.33
C LEU A 268 -27.06 32.85 6.74
N GLY A 269 -25.74 32.85 6.95
CA GLY A 269 -25.08 33.32 8.16
C GLY A 269 -23.68 33.86 7.88
N CYS A 270 -23.13 34.63 8.81
CA CYS A 270 -21.71 35.02 8.75
C CYS A 270 -21.03 34.84 10.10
N ASP A 271 -19.71 34.69 10.07
CA ASP A 271 -18.87 34.65 11.25
C ASP A 271 -17.71 35.64 11.07
N THR A 272 -17.77 36.74 11.81
CA THR A 272 -16.79 37.83 11.71
C THR A 272 -15.42 37.46 12.28
N THR A 273 -15.34 36.42 13.13
CA THR A 273 -14.06 35.95 13.68
C THR A 273 -13.29 35.07 12.70
N LEU A 274 -13.98 34.54 11.69
CA LEU A 274 -13.44 33.69 10.63
C LEU A 274 -13.39 34.40 9.27
N ASP A 275 -13.79 35.67 9.21
CA ASP A 275 -13.98 36.44 7.97
C ASP A 275 -14.82 35.66 6.93
N ALA A 276 -15.92 35.04 7.39
CA ALA A 276 -16.63 34.03 6.62
C ALA A 276 -18.13 34.29 6.48
N GLY A 277 -18.68 33.85 5.34
CA GLY A 277 -20.11 33.80 5.04
C GLY A 277 -20.53 32.41 4.59
N TYR A 278 -21.64 31.88 5.11
CA TYR A 278 -22.07 30.51 4.92
C TYR A 278 -23.56 30.38 4.60
N VAL A 279 -23.91 29.29 3.93
CA VAL A 279 -25.29 28.82 3.71
C VAL A 279 -25.49 27.49 4.44
N TYR A 280 -26.65 27.28 5.05
CA TYR A 280 -26.99 26.09 5.81
C TYR A 280 -28.50 25.83 5.79
N ASN A 281 -28.92 24.60 6.10
CA ASN A 281 -30.33 24.25 6.29
C ASN A 281 -30.62 24.04 7.78
N ALA A 282 -31.72 24.60 8.29
CA ALA A 282 -32.13 24.41 9.69
C ALA A 282 -32.70 23.00 9.96
N THR A 283 -33.19 22.33 8.92
CA THR A 283 -33.81 21.00 8.95
C THR A 283 -33.22 20.08 7.88
N ALA A 284 -33.81 18.89 7.70
CA ALA A 284 -33.45 17.99 6.62
C ALA A 284 -33.71 18.64 5.26
N ASP A 285 -32.76 18.51 4.35
CA ASP A 285 -32.84 18.97 2.96
C ASP A 285 -33.44 17.86 2.07
N ALA A 286 -34.12 18.24 0.98
CA ALA A 286 -34.79 17.29 0.08
C ALA A 286 -33.80 16.42 -0.72
N LEU A 287 -32.60 16.92 -1.02
CA LEU A 287 -31.58 16.19 -1.76
C LEU A 287 -30.58 15.48 -0.83
N TYR A 288 -30.06 16.18 0.18
CA TYR A 288 -29.05 15.70 1.10
C TYR A 288 -29.60 14.92 2.31
N GLY A 289 -30.89 15.06 2.62
CA GLY A 289 -31.53 14.40 3.75
C GLY A 289 -31.25 15.10 5.10
N VAL A 290 -31.26 14.31 6.18
CA VAL A 290 -31.25 14.83 7.58
C VAL A 290 -29.97 15.55 7.99
N ASN A 291 -28.90 15.41 7.21
CA ASN A 291 -27.57 15.89 7.53
C ASN A 291 -26.96 16.68 6.36
N ALA A 292 -27.70 17.65 5.84
CA ALA A 292 -27.23 18.53 4.77
C ALA A 292 -25.90 19.20 5.14
N PRO A 293 -24.98 19.37 4.17
CA PRO A 293 -23.71 20.06 4.42
C PRO A 293 -23.94 21.57 4.61
N VAL A 294 -22.85 22.31 4.83
CA VAL A 294 -22.81 23.77 4.87
C VAL A 294 -21.75 24.23 3.88
N PHE A 295 -22.11 25.13 2.97
CA PHE A 295 -21.14 25.80 2.11
C PHE A 295 -20.72 27.14 2.72
N LEU A 296 -19.46 27.22 3.12
CA LEU A 296 -18.82 28.37 3.74
C LEU A 296 -17.75 28.92 2.82
N ALA A 297 -17.76 30.23 2.60
CA ALA A 297 -16.66 30.95 1.97
C ALA A 297 -15.98 31.83 3.01
N SER A 298 -14.65 31.81 3.10
CA SER A 298 -13.86 32.59 4.06
C SER A 298 -12.81 33.43 3.33
N LEU A 299 -12.68 34.70 3.70
CA LEU A 299 -11.64 35.59 3.20
C LEU A 299 -10.35 35.38 4.01
N LEU A 300 -9.38 34.67 3.43
CA LEU A 300 -8.12 34.34 4.09
C LEU A 300 -7.11 35.48 4.00
N GLN A 301 -7.03 36.14 2.86
CA GLN A 301 -6.16 37.29 2.63
C GLN A 301 -6.96 38.36 1.91
N GLY A 302 -7.18 39.51 2.53
CA GLY A 302 -7.65 40.70 1.82
C GLY A 302 -6.50 41.55 1.28
N PRO A 303 -6.83 42.62 0.54
CA PRO A 303 -5.87 43.54 -0.04
C PRO A 303 -4.97 44.15 1.04
N ALA A 304 -3.68 44.25 0.75
CA ALA A 304 -2.74 44.97 1.59
C ALA A 304 -2.93 46.48 1.35
N VAL A 305 -3.17 47.24 2.42
CA VAL A 305 -3.36 48.70 2.33
C VAL A 305 -2.40 49.46 3.24
N TYR A 306 -1.91 50.56 2.70
CA TYR A 306 -1.12 51.56 3.40
C TYR A 306 -2.04 52.69 3.85
N ILE A 307 -2.17 52.86 5.15
CA ILE A 307 -3.00 53.88 5.80
C ILE A 307 -2.10 54.76 6.67
N PRO A 308 -1.90 56.04 6.30
CA PRO A 308 -1.11 57.00 7.06
C PRO A 308 -1.55 57.11 8.51
N GLY A 309 -0.60 57.09 9.44
CA GLY A 309 -0.85 57.19 10.89
C GLY A 309 -1.49 55.96 11.54
N VAL A 310 -1.91 54.96 10.76
CA VAL A 310 -2.51 53.70 11.25
C VAL A 310 -1.56 52.52 11.02
N THR A 311 -0.97 52.44 9.82
CA THR A 311 -0.09 51.32 9.43
C THR A 311 1.38 51.72 9.32
N PHE A 312 1.68 53.01 9.17
CA PHE A 312 3.03 53.58 9.21
C PHE A 312 2.98 55.04 9.69
N THR A 313 4.13 55.57 10.12
CA THR A 313 4.27 57.00 10.48
C THR A 313 4.47 57.85 9.23
N ASP A 314 3.48 58.64 8.84
CA ASP A 314 3.59 59.57 7.70
C ASP A 314 4.16 60.91 8.16
N SER A 315 5.50 61.01 8.18
CA SER A 315 6.21 62.15 8.76
C SER A 315 6.29 63.34 7.82
N ASN A 316 6.15 63.11 6.52
CA ASN A 316 6.19 64.14 5.48
C ASN A 316 4.79 64.56 4.98
N GLY A 317 3.73 63.84 5.39
CA GLY A 317 2.33 64.14 5.08
C GLY A 317 1.93 63.81 3.64
N ASN A 318 2.68 62.97 2.93
CA ASN A 318 2.43 62.64 1.52
C ASN A 318 1.53 61.41 1.33
N GLY A 319 1.21 60.69 2.42
CA GLY A 319 0.35 59.52 2.41
C GLY A 319 0.97 58.25 1.80
N ILE A 320 2.27 58.25 1.52
CA ILE A 320 3.03 57.13 0.93
C ILE A 320 4.03 56.63 1.97
N PHE A 321 4.21 55.32 2.09
CA PHE A 321 5.21 54.77 2.99
C PHE A 321 6.62 54.92 2.41
N ASP A 322 7.41 55.84 2.98
CA ASP A 322 8.73 56.21 2.47
C ASP A 322 9.91 55.62 3.28
N SER A 323 11.09 55.59 2.64
CA SER A 323 12.34 55.22 3.31
C SER A 323 12.69 56.21 4.43
N GLY A 324 12.68 55.74 5.68
CA GLY A 324 12.93 56.54 6.89
C GLY A 324 11.72 56.61 7.82
N GLU A 325 10.55 56.19 7.34
CA GLU A 325 9.34 56.09 8.14
C GLU A 325 9.25 54.75 8.87
N SER A 326 8.60 54.77 10.04
CA SER A 326 8.44 53.57 10.87
C SER A 326 7.15 52.84 10.50
N PRO A 327 7.21 51.53 10.16
CA PRO A 327 6.02 50.72 10.03
C PRO A 327 5.40 50.48 11.42
N LEU A 328 4.08 50.62 11.52
CA LEU A 328 3.29 50.33 12.71
C LEU A 328 2.63 48.94 12.64
N THR A 329 2.41 48.44 11.42
CA THR A 329 1.85 47.11 11.14
C THR A 329 2.56 46.46 9.96
N GLU A 330 2.26 45.17 9.74
CA GLU A 330 2.72 44.40 8.60
C GLU A 330 1.54 43.68 7.93
N ALA A 331 1.59 43.60 6.59
CA ALA A 331 0.71 42.75 5.79
C ALA A 331 1.53 41.61 5.18
N TYR A 332 0.86 40.52 4.84
CA TYR A 332 1.47 39.35 4.23
C TYR A 332 0.84 39.07 2.88
N ASN A 333 1.66 38.63 1.93
CA ASN A 333 1.20 38.03 0.68
C ASN A 333 1.70 36.59 0.60
N VAL A 334 0.79 35.64 0.83
CA VAL A 334 1.09 34.20 0.87
C VAL A 334 1.10 33.63 -0.55
N LYS A 335 2.25 33.08 -0.98
CA LYS A 335 2.47 32.63 -2.37
C LYS A 335 2.70 31.12 -2.52
N GLY A 336 2.54 30.35 -1.45
CA GLY A 336 2.77 28.90 -1.44
C GLY A 336 4.20 28.53 -1.05
N LEU A 337 4.39 27.28 -0.62
CA LEU A 337 5.61 26.77 0.03
C LEU A 337 6.91 27.17 -0.66
N VAL A 338 6.96 27.04 -2.00
CA VAL A 338 8.17 27.23 -2.78
C VAL A 338 8.50 28.72 -2.98
N LYS A 339 7.50 29.58 -3.20
CA LYS A 339 7.70 31.03 -3.39
C LYS A 339 7.75 31.81 -2.07
N GLY A 340 7.31 31.21 -0.96
CA GLY A 340 7.36 31.83 0.37
C GLY A 340 6.20 32.80 0.66
N ILE A 341 6.43 33.69 1.62
CA ILE A 341 5.52 34.76 2.03
C ILE A 341 6.26 36.09 1.87
N ASP A 342 5.65 37.05 1.15
CA ASP A 342 6.16 38.43 1.17
C ASP A 342 5.65 39.15 2.41
N THR A 343 6.54 39.84 3.11
CA THR A 343 6.17 40.76 4.21
C THR A 343 6.15 42.20 3.70
N LEU A 344 4.97 42.82 3.71
CA LEU A 344 4.74 44.20 3.33
C LEU A 344 4.71 45.07 4.58
N ARG A 345 5.86 45.70 4.88
CA ARG A 345 6.03 46.60 6.02
C ARG A 345 5.20 47.86 5.82
N GLY A 346 4.58 48.36 6.88
CA GLY A 346 3.83 49.61 6.84
C GLY A 346 2.42 49.46 6.27
N ALA A 347 1.96 48.24 6.04
CA ALA A 347 0.63 47.93 5.52
C ALA A 347 -0.13 46.99 6.47
N LYS A 348 -1.43 46.77 6.21
CA LYS A 348 -2.21 45.68 6.80
C LYS A 348 -3.11 45.01 5.76
N ASN A 349 -3.34 43.70 5.85
CA ASN A 349 -4.38 43.04 5.06
C ASN A 349 -5.76 43.44 5.60
N LEU A 350 -6.70 43.77 4.71
CA LEU A 350 -8.07 44.10 5.13
C LEU A 350 -8.91 42.84 5.42
N PRO A 351 -9.63 42.77 6.56
CA PRO A 351 -10.54 41.66 6.87
C PRO A 351 -11.84 41.76 6.05
N MET A 352 -12.80 40.89 6.34
CA MET A 352 -14.19 41.09 5.89
C MET A 352 -14.75 42.36 6.56
N THR A 353 -15.37 43.23 5.77
CA THR A 353 -15.94 44.51 6.24
C THR A 353 -17.45 44.60 6.12
N SER A 354 -18.06 43.71 5.33
CA SER A 354 -19.50 43.50 5.28
C SER A 354 -19.83 42.09 4.79
N PHE A 355 -21.00 41.60 5.19
CA PHE A 355 -21.64 40.40 4.65
C PHE A 355 -23.08 40.73 4.26
N MET A 356 -23.46 40.39 3.03
CA MET A 356 -24.75 40.74 2.46
C MET A 356 -25.50 39.55 1.88
N GLN A 357 -26.80 39.51 2.15
CA GLN A 357 -27.78 38.67 1.46
C GLN A 357 -28.34 39.40 0.23
N MET A 358 -28.58 38.65 -0.85
CA MET A 358 -29.23 39.11 -2.08
C MET A 358 -30.32 38.10 -2.48
N MET A 359 -31.50 38.58 -2.91
CA MET A 359 -32.69 37.73 -3.17
C MET A 359 -33.50 38.22 -4.39
N GLN A 360 -34.28 37.33 -4.99
CA GLN A 360 -35.10 37.61 -6.18
C GLN A 360 -36.37 38.46 -5.89
N LEU A 361 -36.86 38.47 -4.64
CA LEU A 361 -38.13 39.12 -4.24
C LEU A 361 -38.10 40.67 -4.24
N TRP A 362 -37.00 41.28 -4.68
CA TRP A 362 -36.88 42.72 -4.93
C TRP A 362 -37.20 43.11 -6.39
N GLY A 363 -38.13 42.37 -7.04
CA GLY A 363 -38.64 42.70 -8.39
C GLY A 363 -38.04 41.91 -9.56
N GLY A 364 -37.79 40.61 -9.39
CA GLY A 364 -37.15 39.75 -10.39
C GLY A 364 -35.62 39.76 -10.23
N ASP A 365 -34.90 38.84 -10.89
CA ASP A 365 -33.43 38.90 -11.01
C ASP A 365 -33.05 40.35 -11.36
N PRO A 366 -32.41 41.11 -10.46
CA PRO A 366 -32.72 42.52 -10.23
C PRO A 366 -32.90 43.31 -11.53
N GLY A 367 -34.16 43.46 -11.90
CA GLY A 367 -34.59 44.03 -13.17
C GLY A 367 -34.57 45.54 -13.06
N GLY A 368 -33.38 46.12 -12.97
CA GLY A 368 -33.18 47.55 -12.76
C GLY A 368 -31.88 47.92 -12.03
N MET A 369 -30.85 47.06 -12.08
CA MET A 369 -29.61 47.29 -11.33
C MET A 369 -28.87 48.53 -11.79
N PHE A 370 -28.53 49.37 -10.84
CA PHE A 370 -27.60 50.46 -11.01
C PHE A 370 -26.28 50.14 -10.31
N VAL A 371 -25.24 50.82 -10.75
CA VAL A 371 -23.90 50.76 -10.15
C VAL A 371 -23.94 50.99 -8.63
N TRP A 372 -24.86 51.84 -8.16
CA TRP A 372 -25.03 52.17 -6.75
C TRP A 372 -25.55 51.03 -5.88
N ASP A 373 -26.33 50.10 -6.44
CA ASP A 373 -26.90 49.00 -5.66
C ASP A 373 -25.78 48.08 -5.15
N TYR A 374 -24.89 47.68 -6.05
CA TYR A 374 -23.72 46.89 -5.71
C TYR A 374 -22.78 47.63 -4.76
N ARG A 375 -22.57 48.93 -4.97
CA ARG A 375 -21.76 49.74 -4.05
C ARG A 375 -22.36 49.78 -2.64
N ASN A 376 -23.68 49.90 -2.53
CA ASN A 376 -24.38 49.92 -1.25
C ASN A 376 -24.33 48.55 -0.56
N TRP A 377 -24.54 47.46 -1.29
CA TRP A 377 -24.38 46.11 -0.74
C TRP A 377 -22.96 45.85 -0.26
N GLN A 378 -21.94 46.23 -1.03
CA GLN A 378 -20.54 46.11 -0.58
C GLN A 378 -20.25 46.91 0.71
N LYS A 379 -21.01 47.97 1.00
CA LYS A 379 -20.92 48.74 2.25
C LYS A 379 -21.73 48.15 3.41
N GLY A 380 -22.47 47.06 3.20
CA GLY A 380 -23.40 46.48 4.17
C GLY A 380 -24.71 47.28 4.29
N LEU A 381 -25.14 47.95 3.23
CA LEU A 381 -26.32 48.83 3.21
C LEU A 381 -27.40 48.26 2.30
N HIS A 382 -28.64 48.66 2.56
CA HIS A 382 -29.78 48.39 1.68
C HIS A 382 -29.58 49.10 0.32
N TYR A 383 -30.27 48.66 -0.75
CA TYR A 383 -30.10 49.27 -2.08
C TYR A 383 -30.39 50.78 -2.09
N SER A 384 -31.30 51.24 -1.22
CA SER A 384 -31.60 52.66 -1.00
C SER A 384 -30.48 53.47 -0.32
N GLY A 385 -29.39 52.82 0.10
CA GLY A 385 -28.27 53.42 0.83
C GLY A 385 -28.49 53.53 2.34
N ALA A 386 -29.64 53.10 2.87
CA ALA A 386 -29.93 53.09 4.31
C ALA A 386 -29.26 51.88 5.00
N PRO A 387 -28.85 51.98 6.28
CA PRO A 387 -28.42 50.83 7.04
C PRO A 387 -29.58 49.86 7.28
N PHE A 388 -29.27 48.56 7.39
CA PHE A 388 -30.24 47.61 7.91
C PHE A 388 -30.50 47.87 9.39
N ASP A 389 -31.73 47.65 9.83
CA ASP A 389 -32.08 47.68 11.26
C ASP A 389 -32.38 46.24 11.71
N PRO A 390 -31.48 45.61 12.50
CA PRO A 390 -31.67 44.24 12.94
C PRO A 390 -32.96 44.02 13.75
N CYS A 391 -33.48 45.07 14.40
CA CYS A 391 -34.69 45.03 15.21
C CYS A 391 -35.98 44.97 14.38
N THR A 392 -35.94 45.50 13.15
CA THR A 392 -37.12 45.57 12.27
C THR A 392 -36.98 44.72 11.00
N TRP A 393 -35.79 44.14 10.76
CA TRP A 393 -35.52 43.30 9.60
C TRP A 393 -36.34 42.00 9.60
N SER A 394 -37.29 41.90 8.66
CA SER A 394 -38.27 40.81 8.62
C SER A 394 -37.67 39.43 8.36
N PHE A 395 -36.52 39.35 7.69
CA PHE A 395 -35.82 38.09 7.42
C PHE A 395 -34.90 37.67 8.57
N GLY A 396 -34.73 38.51 9.59
CA GLY A 396 -33.89 38.26 10.76
C GLY A 396 -34.67 37.91 12.03
N THR A 397 -34.01 37.27 12.99
CA THR A 397 -34.56 36.97 14.33
C THR A 397 -34.64 38.17 15.27
N GLY A 398 -34.10 39.33 14.91
CA GLY A 398 -34.02 40.49 15.81
C GLY A 398 -35.35 41.19 16.10
N THR A 399 -36.41 40.89 15.34
CA THR A 399 -37.76 41.37 15.64
C THR A 399 -38.22 40.84 17.00
N ASN A 400 -38.24 41.71 18.01
CA ASN A 400 -38.54 41.44 19.43
C ASN A 400 -37.37 40.93 20.30
N ASP A 401 -36.13 40.96 19.80
CA ASP A 401 -34.95 40.70 20.63
C ASP A 401 -34.46 42.01 21.27
N PRO A 402 -34.36 42.15 22.60
CA PRO A 402 -33.94 43.40 23.23
C PRO A 402 -32.50 43.80 22.89
N ASP A 403 -31.64 42.84 22.50
CA ASP A 403 -30.23 43.09 22.18
C ASP A 403 -30.00 43.46 20.71
N CYS A 404 -31.04 43.44 19.88
CA CYS A 404 -30.95 43.72 18.43
C CYS A 404 -30.30 45.07 18.10
N ILE A 405 -30.45 46.07 18.97
CA ILE A 405 -29.92 47.43 18.79
C ILE A 405 -28.39 47.47 18.83
N ASN A 406 -27.76 46.46 19.45
CA ASN A 406 -26.31 46.36 19.61
C ASN A 406 -25.65 45.54 18.48
N TRP A 407 -26.44 44.92 17.61
CA TRP A 407 -25.91 44.11 16.52
C TRP A 407 -25.44 44.98 15.36
N ASN A 408 -24.27 44.68 14.82
CA ASN A 408 -23.70 45.46 13.74
C ASN A 408 -24.45 45.17 12.42
N PRO A 409 -25.13 46.16 11.83
CA PRO A 409 -25.99 45.95 10.66
C PRO A 409 -25.22 45.64 9.37
N LYS A 410 -23.88 45.75 9.35
CA LYS A 410 -23.05 45.42 8.18
C LYS A 410 -22.79 43.92 8.01
N TYR A 411 -23.02 43.13 9.06
CA TYR A 411 -22.76 41.70 9.08
C TYR A 411 -24.09 40.97 9.28
N LEU A 412 -24.85 40.86 8.17
CA LEU A 412 -26.16 40.22 8.23
C LEU A 412 -26.02 38.81 8.78
N TYR A 413 -26.84 38.51 9.80
CA TYR A 413 -26.92 37.18 10.38
C TYR A 413 -25.61 36.68 11.05
N SER A 414 -24.96 37.56 11.82
CA SER A 414 -23.73 37.26 12.57
C SER A 414 -23.91 36.44 13.86
N GLY A 415 -25.11 35.95 14.15
CA GLY A 415 -25.43 35.11 15.30
C GLY A 415 -25.07 33.64 15.11
N ASP A 416 -25.26 32.83 16.16
CA ASP A 416 -24.99 31.39 16.13
C ASP A 416 -26.29 30.61 15.97
N PRO A 417 -26.55 29.99 14.80
CA PRO A 417 -27.74 29.20 14.57
C PRO A 417 -27.80 27.89 15.35
N VAL A 418 -26.65 27.32 15.75
CA VAL A 418 -26.60 26.10 16.54
C VAL A 418 -26.94 26.40 18.00
N ALA A 419 -26.35 27.46 18.57
CA ALA A 419 -26.65 27.90 19.93
C ALA A 419 -27.99 28.63 20.06
N GLY A 420 -28.58 29.07 18.95
CA GLY A 420 -29.86 29.76 18.93
C GLY A 420 -29.82 31.18 19.50
N ASN A 421 -28.67 31.87 19.45
CA ASN A 421 -28.50 33.25 19.94
C ASN A 421 -28.03 34.24 18.84
N GLY A 422 -28.14 35.55 19.08
CA GLY A 422 -27.75 36.62 18.16
C GLY A 422 -28.63 36.78 16.91
N TRP A 423 -28.16 37.58 15.95
CA TRP A 423 -28.87 37.85 14.69
C TRP A 423 -28.80 36.64 13.76
N ARG A 424 -29.93 36.01 13.45
CA ARG A 424 -29.98 34.85 12.55
C ARG A 424 -30.98 35.05 11.44
N ASN A 425 -30.73 34.43 10.29
CA ASN A 425 -31.72 34.34 9.22
C ASN A 425 -32.82 33.34 9.63
N LYS A 426 -34.08 33.70 9.42
CA LYS A 426 -35.24 32.86 9.75
C LYS A 426 -36.14 32.53 8.57
N THR A 427 -35.78 32.97 7.37
CA THR A 427 -36.62 32.83 6.17
C THR A 427 -35.91 31.94 5.15
N PRO A 428 -36.29 30.66 5.03
CA PRO A 428 -35.73 29.75 4.03
C PRO A 428 -36.26 30.10 2.63
N ILE A 429 -35.36 30.40 1.69
CA ILE A 429 -35.63 30.73 0.27
C ILE A 429 -34.31 30.74 -0.53
N ASP A 430 -34.39 30.77 -1.87
CA ASP A 430 -33.26 31.04 -2.79
C ASP A 430 -32.53 32.34 -2.39
N GLN A 431 -31.25 32.22 -2.00
CA GLN A 431 -30.46 33.33 -1.47
C GLN A 431 -29.02 33.33 -1.95
N ARG A 432 -28.60 34.50 -2.44
CA ARG A 432 -27.22 34.79 -2.83
C ARG A 432 -26.50 35.50 -1.68
N LYS A 433 -25.19 35.31 -1.60
CA LYS A 433 -24.34 35.95 -0.58
C LYS A 433 -23.15 36.68 -1.17
N MET A 434 -22.75 37.76 -0.51
CA MET A 434 -21.58 38.57 -0.85
C MET A 434 -20.72 38.80 0.38
N ILE A 435 -19.43 38.44 0.27
CA ILE A 435 -18.40 38.64 1.31
C ILE A 435 -17.47 39.73 0.80
N THR A 436 -17.42 40.87 1.48
CA THR A 436 -16.72 42.06 0.99
C THR A 436 -15.55 42.43 1.88
N THR A 437 -14.38 42.66 1.29
CA THR A 437 -13.24 43.30 1.97
C THR A 437 -13.26 44.81 1.77
N GLY A 438 -12.57 45.57 2.60
CA GLY A 438 -12.62 47.03 2.61
C GLY A 438 -12.03 47.70 1.35
N THR A 439 -12.11 49.03 1.27
CA THR A 439 -11.63 49.77 0.10
C THR A 439 -10.11 49.80 0.01
N PHE A 440 -9.58 49.66 -1.20
CA PHE A 440 -8.16 49.81 -1.50
C PHE A 440 -7.96 50.58 -2.82
N PRO A 441 -6.82 51.27 -2.99
CA PRO A 441 -6.45 51.84 -4.28
C PRO A 441 -5.89 50.74 -5.20
N LEU A 442 -6.27 50.75 -6.47
CA LEU A 442 -5.71 49.86 -7.49
C LEU A 442 -4.90 50.68 -8.51
N HIS A 443 -3.60 50.78 -8.25
CA HIS A 443 -2.65 51.51 -9.08
C HIS A 443 -2.27 50.71 -10.34
N LYS A 444 -1.92 51.42 -11.40
CA LYS A 444 -1.45 50.85 -12.66
C LYS A 444 -0.28 49.90 -12.44
N ASN A 445 -0.42 48.67 -12.93
CA ASN A 445 0.55 47.59 -12.91
C ASN A 445 1.10 47.24 -11.51
N GLN A 446 0.38 47.62 -10.44
CA GLN A 446 0.66 47.18 -9.08
C GLN A 446 -0.41 46.16 -8.67
N PRO A 447 -0.09 44.85 -8.73
CA PRO A 447 -1.08 43.80 -8.46
C PRO A 447 -1.53 43.80 -7.00
N VAL A 448 -2.80 43.44 -6.77
CA VAL A 448 -3.37 43.21 -5.45
C VAL A 448 -3.86 41.76 -5.36
N ASP A 449 -3.29 41.00 -4.43
CA ASP A 449 -3.59 39.57 -4.23
C ASP A 449 -4.59 39.36 -3.10
N ILE A 450 -5.67 38.64 -3.39
CA ILE A 450 -6.75 38.27 -2.46
C ILE A 450 -6.91 36.76 -2.47
N VAL A 451 -7.06 36.14 -1.30
CA VAL A 451 -7.23 34.69 -1.15
C VAL A 451 -8.53 34.39 -0.41
N ALA A 452 -9.37 33.55 -1.01
CA ALA A 452 -10.58 33.02 -0.41
C ALA A 452 -10.53 31.48 -0.33
N ALA A 453 -11.19 30.91 0.68
CA ALA A 453 -11.40 29.47 0.81
C ALA A 453 -12.89 29.13 0.61
N TYR A 454 -13.17 28.14 -0.21
CA TYR A 454 -14.50 27.56 -0.44
C TYR A 454 -14.53 26.23 0.30
N ILE A 455 -15.37 26.11 1.32
CA ILE A 455 -15.34 25.02 2.31
C ILE A 455 -16.73 24.37 2.39
N VAL A 456 -16.77 23.04 2.43
CA VAL A 456 -18.00 22.27 2.60
C VAL A 456 -17.93 21.43 3.86
N GLY A 457 -18.70 21.77 4.90
CA GLY A 457 -18.71 21.03 6.17
C GLY A 457 -19.98 20.20 6.33
N ARG A 458 -19.87 18.91 6.69
CA ARG A 458 -21.02 18.03 6.91
C ARG A 458 -20.91 17.29 8.24
N SER A 459 -21.90 17.46 9.11
CA SER A 459 -22.03 16.67 10.34
C SER A 459 -22.70 15.33 10.03
N PRO A 460 -22.30 14.21 10.67
CA PRO A 460 -23.03 12.95 10.53
C PRO A 460 -24.38 12.94 11.28
N VAL A 461 -24.66 13.97 12.11
CA VAL A 461 -25.81 13.98 13.03
C VAL A 461 -27.00 14.77 12.49
N SER A 462 -26.80 16.02 12.06
CA SER A 462 -27.90 16.87 11.57
C SER A 462 -27.39 18.04 10.71
N SER A 463 -28.26 18.57 9.85
CA SER A 463 -27.96 19.75 9.00
C SER A 463 -27.51 20.95 9.82
N LEU A 464 -28.16 21.21 10.96
CA LEU A 464 -27.81 22.34 11.82
C LEU A 464 -26.41 22.19 12.42
N LEU A 465 -26.01 20.97 12.83
CA LEU A 465 -24.67 20.74 13.37
C LEU A 465 -23.56 20.80 12.29
N SER A 466 -23.90 20.72 11.00
CA SER A 466 -22.95 20.95 9.91
C SER A 466 -22.35 22.36 9.93
N VAL A 467 -23.03 23.34 10.55
CA VAL A 467 -22.48 24.70 10.76
C VAL A 467 -21.20 24.64 11.61
N ASN A 468 -21.21 23.88 12.72
CA ASN A 468 -20.03 23.72 13.56
C ASN A 468 -18.89 23.03 12.78
N THR A 469 -19.22 21.98 12.02
CA THR A 469 -18.23 21.29 11.18
C THR A 469 -17.59 22.25 10.18
N ALA A 470 -18.38 23.05 9.45
CA ALA A 470 -17.84 24.01 8.48
C ALA A 470 -16.97 25.10 9.14
N LYS A 471 -17.34 25.57 10.34
CA LYS A 471 -16.53 26.53 11.10
C LYS A 471 -15.20 25.95 11.57
N GLU A 472 -15.18 24.69 12.02
CA GLU A 472 -13.92 24.00 12.34
C GLU A 472 -13.03 23.81 11.09
N LEU A 473 -13.62 23.45 9.94
CA LEU A 473 -12.91 23.40 8.67
C LEU A 473 -12.36 24.76 8.23
N ALA A 474 -13.07 25.85 8.50
CA ALA A 474 -12.58 27.20 8.23
C ALA A 474 -11.37 27.58 9.10
N LYS A 475 -11.33 27.15 10.37
CA LYS A 475 -10.14 27.29 11.22
C LYS A 475 -8.97 26.45 10.67
N ALA A 476 -9.23 25.25 10.17
CA ALA A 476 -8.24 24.44 9.50
C ALA A 476 -7.70 25.12 8.23
N ALA A 477 -8.56 25.67 7.38
CA ALA A 477 -8.18 26.42 6.17
C ALA A 477 -7.28 27.62 6.53
N ARG A 478 -7.63 28.37 7.59
CA ARG A 478 -6.82 29.46 8.12
C ARG A 478 -5.44 28.99 8.60
N SER A 479 -5.38 27.86 9.29
CA SER A 479 -4.13 27.27 9.79
C SER A 479 -3.21 26.87 8.63
N VAL A 480 -3.74 26.16 7.62
CA VAL A 480 -3.01 25.77 6.41
C VAL A 480 -2.49 27.01 5.68
N PHE A 481 -3.34 28.01 5.47
CA PHE A 481 -2.93 29.28 4.87
C PHE A 481 -1.81 30.00 5.64
N ASN A 482 -1.93 30.11 6.96
CA ASN A 482 -0.90 30.75 7.80
C ASN A 482 0.44 30.01 7.79
N LYS A 483 0.44 28.69 7.50
CA LYS A 483 1.65 27.89 7.27
C LYS A 483 2.11 27.90 5.81
N ASN A 484 1.74 28.93 5.05
CA ASN A 484 2.08 29.04 3.62
C ASN A 484 1.60 27.85 2.77
N PHE A 485 0.41 27.34 3.11
CA PHE A 485 -0.18 26.14 2.52
C PHE A 485 0.62 24.85 2.73
N GLU A 486 1.35 24.74 3.84
CA GLU A 486 1.93 23.47 4.28
C GLU A 486 0.84 22.46 4.62
N GLY A 487 0.66 21.47 3.75
CA GLY A 487 -0.18 20.29 4.02
C GLY A 487 0.51 19.30 4.98
N PRO A 488 -0.21 18.27 5.46
CA PRO A 488 0.42 17.18 6.19
C PRO A 488 1.54 16.56 5.34
N ALA A 489 2.71 16.34 5.95
CA ALA A 489 3.84 15.71 5.28
C ALA A 489 3.38 14.40 4.62
N LYS A 490 3.70 14.21 3.33
CA LYS A 490 3.43 12.96 2.60
C LYS A 490 4.54 11.94 2.83
N PRO A 491 4.30 10.62 2.63
CA PRO A 491 5.37 9.64 2.62
C PRO A 491 6.43 9.97 1.57
N ASP A 492 7.67 9.54 1.81
CA ASP A 492 8.75 9.66 0.83
C ASP A 492 8.35 9.04 -0.52
N GLU A 493 8.84 9.63 -1.61
CA GLU A 493 8.56 9.11 -2.94
C GLU A 493 9.17 7.72 -3.13
N LEU A 494 8.39 6.83 -3.71
CA LEU A 494 8.77 5.46 -3.97
C LEU A 494 9.76 5.39 -5.13
N SER A 495 10.95 4.85 -4.86
CA SER A 495 11.90 4.43 -5.90
C SER A 495 11.80 2.92 -6.09
N VAL A 496 11.55 2.48 -7.32
CA VAL A 496 11.43 1.07 -7.69
C VAL A 496 12.57 0.71 -8.64
N ASP A 497 13.40 -0.23 -8.22
CA ASP A 497 14.39 -0.88 -9.06
C ASP A 497 13.73 -1.99 -9.88
N VAL A 498 14.01 -2.02 -11.17
CA VAL A 498 13.42 -2.97 -12.12
C VAL A 498 14.54 -3.76 -12.77
N ARG A 499 14.46 -5.09 -12.66
CA ARG A 499 15.38 -5.98 -13.37
C ARG A 499 14.65 -7.15 -13.99
N THR A 500 15.20 -7.65 -15.08
CA THR A 500 14.64 -8.77 -15.85
C THR A 500 15.56 -9.97 -15.77
N GLY A 501 14.97 -11.15 -15.63
CA GLY A 501 15.68 -12.42 -15.64
C GLY A 501 15.00 -13.43 -16.55
N ASN A 502 15.52 -14.66 -16.54
CA ASN A 502 15.00 -15.71 -17.41
C ASN A 502 13.57 -16.13 -17.00
N GLY A 503 12.58 -15.66 -17.74
CA GLY A 503 11.16 -15.89 -17.50
C GLY A 503 10.50 -14.97 -16.47
N PHE A 504 11.13 -13.89 -16.01
CA PHE A 504 10.53 -13.01 -15.00
C PHE A 504 10.99 -11.55 -15.03
N ILE A 505 10.17 -10.67 -14.43
CA ILE A 505 10.47 -9.27 -14.09
C ILE A 505 10.44 -9.17 -12.56
N ASP A 506 11.48 -8.58 -11.98
CA ASP A 506 11.55 -8.24 -10.56
C ASP A 506 11.34 -6.73 -10.38
N LEU A 507 10.39 -6.37 -9.52
CA LEU A 507 10.21 -5.00 -9.02
C LEU A 507 10.67 -4.99 -7.55
N THR A 508 11.67 -4.17 -7.22
CA THR A 508 12.27 -4.13 -5.89
C THR A 508 12.21 -2.71 -5.32
N TRP A 509 11.84 -2.56 -4.06
CA TRP A 509 11.85 -1.26 -3.38
C TRP A 509 12.17 -1.39 -1.89
N ASN A 510 12.73 -0.33 -1.32
CA ASN A 510 13.04 -0.23 0.11
C ASN A 510 11.79 0.13 0.90
N THR A 511 11.59 -0.50 2.06
CA THR A 511 10.39 -0.28 2.89
C THR A 511 10.62 0.64 4.08
N SER A 512 11.86 0.78 4.54
CA SER A 512 12.21 1.51 5.76
C SER A 512 11.60 2.92 5.86
N PRO A 513 11.81 3.85 4.90
CA PRO A 513 11.28 5.21 5.00
C PRO A 513 9.74 5.26 5.09
N LEU A 514 9.08 4.26 4.52
CA LEU A 514 7.62 4.20 4.41
C LEU A 514 6.99 3.53 5.63
N VAL A 515 7.54 2.41 6.10
CA VAL A 515 6.98 1.70 7.26
C VAL A 515 7.16 2.53 8.54
N THR A 516 8.18 3.38 8.62
CA THR A 516 8.37 4.32 9.72
C THR A 516 7.55 5.61 9.61
N TYR A 517 6.91 5.85 8.46
CA TYR A 517 6.19 7.10 8.22
C TYR A 517 5.02 7.27 9.20
N ARG A 518 4.99 8.43 9.85
CA ARG A 518 3.88 8.90 10.66
C ARG A 518 3.75 10.41 10.53
N SER A 519 2.56 10.88 10.18
CA SER A 519 2.20 12.29 10.15
C SER A 519 1.12 12.56 11.19
N LEU A 520 1.37 13.50 12.10
CA LEU A 520 0.47 13.85 13.19
C LEU A 520 0.11 15.33 13.13
N ASP A 521 -1.18 15.65 12.99
CA ASP A 521 -1.71 17.01 13.11
C ASP A 521 -2.96 16.98 14.00
N THR A 522 -2.91 17.69 15.13
CA THR A 522 -3.99 17.71 16.11
C THR A 522 -5.16 18.61 15.70
N ILE A 523 -4.91 19.63 14.87
CA ILE A 523 -5.91 20.57 14.38
C ILE A 523 -6.69 19.93 13.23
N LEU A 524 -5.98 19.23 12.35
CA LEU A 524 -6.57 18.56 11.19
C LEU A 524 -7.15 17.18 11.51
N GLY A 525 -6.93 16.66 12.73
CA GLY A 525 -7.43 15.34 13.12
C GLY A 525 -6.62 14.18 12.53
N ILE A 526 -5.36 14.40 12.14
CA ILE A 526 -4.50 13.45 11.45
C ILE A 526 -3.63 12.68 12.46
N ASP A 527 -3.66 11.34 12.43
CA ASP A 527 -2.60 10.41 12.87
C ASP A 527 -2.41 9.36 11.77
N ARG A 528 -1.75 9.78 10.69
CA ARG A 528 -1.61 9.03 9.45
C ARG A 528 -0.37 8.17 9.49
N ARG A 529 -0.51 6.89 9.17
CA ARG A 529 0.60 5.92 9.15
C ARG A 529 0.47 5.05 7.92
N VAL A 530 1.58 4.55 7.37
CA VAL A 530 1.51 3.56 6.29
C VAL A 530 0.86 2.28 6.82
N GLN A 531 -0.16 1.80 6.11
CA GLN A 531 -0.79 0.53 6.39
C GLN A 531 -0.32 -0.55 5.42
N GLY A 532 0.07 -0.19 4.20
CA GLY A 532 0.60 -1.15 3.24
C GLY A 532 0.89 -0.58 1.86
N PHE A 533 1.11 -1.50 0.92
CA PHE A 533 1.46 -1.23 -0.47
C PHE A 533 0.67 -2.16 -1.39
N TYR A 534 0.40 -1.75 -2.62
CA TYR A 534 -0.07 -2.65 -3.66
C TYR A 534 0.54 -2.28 -5.01
N VAL A 535 0.68 -3.28 -5.88
CA VAL A 535 1.18 -3.09 -7.25
C VAL A 535 0.05 -3.31 -8.23
N THR A 536 -0.14 -2.34 -9.12
CA THR A 536 -1.12 -2.40 -10.20
C THR A 536 -0.41 -2.61 -11.54
N ALA A 537 -0.84 -3.59 -12.32
CA ALA A 537 -0.43 -3.76 -13.70
C ALA A 537 -1.42 -3.05 -14.64
N TYR A 538 -0.92 -2.48 -15.73
CA TYR A 538 -1.69 -1.82 -16.78
C TYR A 538 -1.46 -2.47 -18.15
N ARG A 539 -2.50 -2.51 -19.00
CA ARG A 539 -2.37 -2.99 -20.40
C ARG A 539 -1.68 -1.97 -21.31
N THR A 540 -1.68 -0.70 -20.91
CA THR A 540 -1.18 0.43 -21.69
C THR A 540 -0.44 1.38 -20.76
N ASN A 541 0.27 2.35 -21.33
CA ASN A 541 0.91 3.44 -20.60
C ASN A 541 -0.11 4.51 -20.16
N SER A 542 -1.17 4.10 -19.45
CA SER A 542 -2.20 4.97 -18.89
C SER A 542 -2.78 4.37 -17.61
N GLU A 543 -2.96 5.19 -16.58
CA GLU A 543 -3.49 4.76 -15.28
C GLU A 543 -5.01 4.61 -15.27
N ALA A 544 -5.70 5.00 -16.36
CA ALA A 544 -7.14 4.85 -16.47
C ALA A 544 -7.56 3.38 -16.26
N ALA A 545 -8.52 3.15 -15.36
CA ALA A 545 -9.01 1.79 -15.07
C ALA A 545 -9.61 1.10 -16.31
N LEU A 546 -10.19 1.88 -17.23
CA LEU A 546 -10.79 1.44 -18.48
C LEU A 546 -10.25 2.24 -19.66
N ILE A 547 -10.00 1.55 -20.78
CA ILE A 547 -9.66 2.16 -22.07
C ILE A 547 -10.51 1.47 -23.13
N PRO A 548 -11.01 2.19 -24.13
CA PRO A 548 -12.44 2.25 -24.50
C PRO A 548 -13.33 1.10 -23.97
N GLY A 549 -13.62 1.11 -22.66
CA GLY A 549 -14.50 0.12 -22.01
C GLY A 549 -13.88 -1.24 -21.67
N VAL A 550 -12.61 -1.48 -22.04
CA VAL A 550 -11.85 -2.67 -21.69
C VAL A 550 -11.05 -2.42 -20.41
N VAL A 551 -11.02 -3.41 -19.51
CA VAL A 551 -10.21 -3.38 -18.28
C VAL A 551 -8.75 -3.19 -18.61
N ASN A 552 -8.20 -2.05 -18.19
CA ASN A 552 -6.81 -1.69 -18.38
C ASN A 552 -5.98 -1.89 -17.11
N ALA A 553 -6.55 -1.77 -15.91
CA ALA A 553 -5.83 -1.88 -14.64
C ALA A 553 -6.17 -3.16 -13.84
N LYS A 554 -5.18 -3.76 -13.17
CA LYS A 554 -5.36 -4.92 -12.29
C LYS A 554 -4.34 -4.90 -11.14
N ILE A 555 -4.78 -4.99 -9.89
CA ILE A 555 -3.88 -5.20 -8.74
C ILE A 555 -3.32 -6.62 -8.80
N ILE A 556 -2.00 -6.76 -8.75
CA ILE A 556 -1.28 -8.04 -8.90
C ILE A 556 -0.63 -8.52 -7.60
N SER A 557 -0.39 -7.62 -6.65
CA SER A 557 0.13 -7.95 -5.32
C SER A 557 -0.27 -6.87 -4.32
N SER A 558 -0.42 -7.25 -3.05
CA SER A 558 -0.72 -6.36 -1.94
C SER A 558 0.03 -6.81 -0.69
N TYR A 559 0.63 -5.87 0.01
CA TYR A 559 1.39 -6.05 1.24
C TYR A 559 0.79 -5.16 2.32
N ALA A 560 0.82 -5.60 3.58
CA ALA A 560 0.35 -4.79 4.70
C ALA A 560 1.28 -4.92 5.91
N VAL A 561 1.42 -3.85 6.67
CA VAL A 561 2.14 -3.88 7.94
C VAL A 561 1.44 -4.84 8.89
N ASN A 562 2.20 -5.77 9.49
CA ASN A 562 1.65 -6.75 10.42
C ASN A 562 1.26 -6.07 11.75
N ASN A 563 0.01 -5.64 11.85
CA ASN A 563 -0.53 -4.99 13.05
C ASN A 563 -1.90 -5.58 13.45
N PHE A 564 -2.57 -4.93 14.41
CA PHE A 564 -3.85 -5.38 14.95
C PHE A 564 -5.06 -5.05 14.07
N ILE A 565 -4.86 -4.28 12.99
CA ILE A 565 -5.92 -3.89 12.04
C ILE A 565 -6.00 -4.95 10.95
N HIS A 566 -7.19 -5.51 10.74
CA HIS A 566 -7.45 -6.55 9.74
C HIS A 566 -7.98 -5.91 8.45
N ASP A 567 -9.24 -6.19 8.10
CA ASP A 567 -9.87 -5.60 6.91
C ASP A 567 -10.36 -4.19 7.21
N ILE A 568 -10.34 -3.33 6.20
CA ILE A 568 -10.80 -1.94 6.29
C ILE A 568 -12.06 -1.80 5.44
N TYR A 569 -13.15 -1.39 6.09
CA TYR A 569 -14.45 -1.15 5.47
C TYR A 569 -14.75 0.33 5.41
N GLN A 570 -15.53 0.75 4.41
CA GLN A 570 -16.11 2.09 4.32
C GLN A 570 -17.63 2.01 4.34
N THR A 571 -18.27 2.95 5.02
CA THR A 571 -19.74 3.12 4.97
C THR A 571 -20.16 3.77 3.65
N GLN A 572 -21.09 3.14 2.94
CA GLN A 572 -21.74 3.69 1.76
C GLN A 572 -22.88 4.64 2.13
N GLN A 573 -23.32 5.47 1.17
CA GLN A 573 -24.43 6.43 1.36
C GLN A 573 -25.75 5.76 1.80
N ASN A 574 -25.97 4.49 1.45
CA ASN A 574 -27.15 3.73 1.86
C ASN A 574 -27.00 3.02 3.23
N GLY A 575 -25.89 3.27 3.96
CA GLY A 575 -25.55 2.60 5.21
C GLY A 575 -24.94 1.20 5.04
N GLY A 576 -24.77 0.71 3.81
CA GLY A 576 -24.06 -0.53 3.51
C GLY A 576 -22.56 -0.40 3.78
N LEU A 577 -21.86 -1.53 3.96
CA LEU A 577 -20.42 -1.56 4.17
C LEU A 577 -19.72 -2.13 2.93
N ASP A 578 -18.77 -1.39 2.39
CA ASP A 578 -17.90 -1.83 1.30
C ASP A 578 -16.51 -2.14 1.84
N MET A 579 -15.90 -3.25 1.41
CA MET A 579 -14.54 -3.59 1.80
C MET A 579 -13.58 -2.80 0.92
N ARG A 580 -12.82 -1.90 1.54
CA ARG A 580 -11.83 -1.07 0.82
C ARG A 580 -10.50 -1.76 0.67
N PHE A 581 -9.99 -2.33 1.76
CA PHE A 581 -8.75 -3.08 1.76
C PHE A 581 -8.94 -4.37 2.53
N LYS A 582 -8.64 -5.48 1.86
CA LYS A 582 -8.55 -6.79 2.49
C LYS A 582 -7.16 -6.95 3.08
N ARG A 583 -7.06 -7.49 4.29
CA ARG A 583 -5.77 -7.92 4.84
C ARG A 583 -5.16 -8.99 3.92
N PRO A 584 -3.90 -8.83 3.48
CA PRO A 584 -3.21 -9.85 2.71
C PRO A 584 -3.02 -11.15 3.50
N GLU A 585 -2.71 -12.24 2.76
CA GLU A 585 -2.30 -13.51 3.36
C GLU A 585 -1.02 -13.35 4.19
N ALA A 586 -0.76 -14.28 5.11
CA ALA A 586 0.28 -14.15 6.13
C ALA A 586 1.71 -13.90 5.56
N GLU A 587 2.01 -14.46 4.39
CA GLU A 587 3.29 -14.27 3.69
C GLU A 587 3.52 -12.86 3.11
N TYR A 588 2.46 -12.05 2.99
CA TYR A 588 2.52 -10.65 2.54
C TYR A 588 2.37 -9.66 3.69
N LEU A 589 2.38 -10.14 4.94
CA LEU A 589 2.39 -9.30 6.13
C LEU A 589 3.82 -8.93 6.52
N LEU A 590 4.09 -7.62 6.56
CA LEU A 590 5.42 -7.06 6.80
C LEU A 590 5.67 -6.97 8.31
N ASP A 591 6.70 -7.64 8.80
CA ASP A 591 7.20 -7.42 10.17
C ASP A 591 7.68 -5.97 10.30
N SER A 592 7.05 -5.20 11.19
CA SER A 592 7.27 -3.77 11.27
C SER A 592 8.69 -3.41 11.71
N ALA A 593 9.34 -4.22 12.54
CA ALA A 593 10.71 -3.94 12.99
C ALA A 593 11.72 -4.24 11.88
N LEU A 594 11.58 -5.37 11.18
CA LEU A 594 12.44 -5.75 10.07
C LEU A 594 12.31 -4.78 8.89
N HIS A 595 11.08 -4.42 8.53
CA HIS A 595 10.82 -3.57 7.38
C HIS A 595 11.02 -2.08 7.65
N ALA A 596 11.13 -1.67 8.92
CA ALA A 596 11.55 -0.32 9.32
C ALA A 596 13.08 -0.15 9.31
N ASP A 597 13.88 -1.22 9.32
CA ASP A 597 15.34 -1.14 9.33
C ASP A 597 15.88 -0.77 7.92
N PRO A 598 16.59 0.35 7.75
CA PRO A 598 17.16 0.76 6.46
C PRO A 598 18.11 -0.25 5.83
N ALA A 599 18.79 -1.07 6.63
CA ALA A 599 19.75 -2.06 6.18
C ALA A 599 19.13 -3.41 5.85
N GLN A 600 17.83 -3.62 6.14
CA GLN A 600 17.18 -4.93 6.01
C GLN A 600 15.85 -4.88 5.25
N GLY A 601 15.08 -3.81 5.44
CA GLY A 601 13.70 -3.65 4.97
C GLY A 601 13.58 -3.38 3.48
N ARG A 602 13.12 -4.39 2.74
CA ARG A 602 12.91 -4.35 1.29
C ARG A 602 11.85 -5.36 0.86
N ILE A 603 11.22 -5.12 -0.29
CA ILE A 603 10.31 -6.06 -0.93
C ILE A 603 10.80 -6.30 -2.36
N ARG A 604 10.65 -7.55 -2.83
CA ARG A 604 10.78 -7.91 -4.23
C ARG A 604 9.48 -8.59 -4.68
N LEU A 605 8.84 -8.02 -5.70
CA LEU A 605 7.74 -8.66 -6.41
C LEU A 605 8.27 -9.26 -7.71
N ARG A 606 8.21 -10.60 -7.82
CA ARG A 606 8.58 -11.32 -9.03
C ARG A 606 7.34 -11.64 -9.88
N ILE A 607 7.38 -11.25 -11.15
CA ILE A 607 6.31 -11.42 -12.12
C ILE A 607 6.81 -12.38 -13.20
N SER A 608 6.19 -13.55 -13.33
CA SER A 608 6.66 -14.62 -14.24
C SER A 608 5.73 -14.88 -15.44
N ALA A 609 4.59 -14.18 -15.50
CA ALA A 609 3.60 -14.29 -16.56
C ALA A 609 2.90 -12.95 -16.74
N ASP A 610 2.29 -12.75 -17.90
CA ASP A 610 1.48 -11.58 -18.18
C ASP A 610 0.30 -11.51 -17.18
N PRO A 611 0.14 -10.41 -16.44
CA PRO A 611 -0.88 -10.29 -15.41
C PRO A 611 -2.32 -10.44 -15.89
N PHE A 612 -2.59 -10.25 -17.18
CA PHE A 612 -3.94 -10.18 -17.71
C PHE A 612 -4.43 -11.49 -18.34
N ASP A 613 -3.56 -12.23 -19.02
CA ASP A 613 -3.92 -13.47 -19.71
C ASP A 613 -3.15 -14.70 -19.19
N GLY A 614 -2.14 -14.51 -18.32
CA GLY A 614 -1.38 -15.58 -17.68
C GLY A 614 -0.39 -16.30 -18.59
N ILE A 615 -0.16 -15.81 -19.81
CA ILE A 615 0.83 -16.42 -20.70
C ILE A 615 2.26 -16.03 -20.28
N PRO A 616 3.29 -16.84 -20.61
CA PRO A 616 4.68 -16.48 -20.34
C PRO A 616 5.05 -15.12 -20.92
N LEU A 617 5.93 -14.40 -20.22
CA LEU A 617 6.39 -13.07 -20.66
C LEU A 617 7.02 -13.13 -22.07
N ILE A 618 6.76 -12.10 -22.88
CA ILE A 618 7.19 -12.04 -24.28
C ILE A 618 8.39 -11.11 -24.39
N LYS A 619 9.53 -11.62 -24.88
CA LYS A 619 10.77 -10.84 -25.02
C LYS A 619 10.55 -9.59 -25.88
N GLY A 620 11.01 -8.45 -25.39
CA GLY A 620 10.88 -7.15 -26.08
C GLY A 620 9.47 -6.56 -26.06
N LYS A 621 8.50 -7.19 -25.37
CA LYS A 621 7.18 -6.60 -25.09
C LYS A 621 7.28 -5.64 -23.90
N GLU A 622 6.51 -4.57 -23.96
CA GLU A 622 6.38 -3.60 -22.86
C GLU A 622 5.32 -4.06 -21.85
N TYR A 623 5.63 -3.86 -20.57
CA TYR A 623 4.76 -4.09 -19.42
C TYR A 623 4.73 -2.82 -18.58
N PHE A 624 3.56 -2.49 -18.03
CA PHE A 624 3.32 -1.23 -17.33
C PHE A 624 2.85 -1.52 -15.91
N PHE A 625 3.52 -0.92 -14.91
CA PHE A 625 3.18 -1.10 -13.50
C PHE A 625 3.12 0.24 -12.77
N ALA A 626 2.39 0.31 -11.67
CA ALA A 626 2.53 1.37 -10.68
C ALA A 626 2.53 0.76 -9.28
N LEU A 627 3.36 1.30 -8.40
CA LEU A 627 3.40 0.93 -6.98
C LEU A 627 2.67 2.00 -6.18
N THR A 628 1.68 1.59 -5.39
CA THR A 628 0.88 2.48 -4.56
C THR A 628 1.11 2.20 -3.09
N THR A 629 1.52 3.21 -2.34
CA THR A 629 1.50 3.19 -0.88
C THR A 629 0.16 3.69 -0.39
N TYR A 630 -0.48 2.98 0.54
CA TYR A 630 -1.69 3.49 1.19
C TYR A 630 -1.46 3.69 2.69
N THR A 631 -1.97 4.82 3.17
CA THR A 631 -1.88 5.23 4.56
C THR A 631 -3.26 5.19 5.20
N LEU A 632 -3.28 5.05 6.51
CA LEU A 632 -4.49 5.04 7.31
C LEU A 632 -4.40 6.10 8.39
N ASN A 633 -5.44 6.92 8.55
CA ASN A 633 -5.57 7.82 9.68
C ASN A 633 -6.24 7.10 10.85
N HIS A 634 -5.46 6.87 11.89
CA HIS A 634 -5.87 6.16 13.10
C HIS A 634 -6.89 6.93 13.96
N LYS A 635 -7.11 8.22 13.71
CA LYS A 635 -8.14 9.02 14.38
C LYS A 635 -9.53 8.95 13.71
N SER A 636 -9.59 8.51 12.46
CA SER A 636 -10.82 8.51 11.64
C SER A 636 -11.44 7.11 11.47
N ILE A 637 -10.88 6.11 12.16
CA ILE A 637 -11.33 4.72 12.09
C ILE A 637 -11.73 4.19 13.46
N VAL A 638 -12.68 3.26 13.46
CA VAL A 638 -13.11 2.53 14.67
C VAL A 638 -13.19 1.04 14.39
N ASN A 639 -12.98 0.21 15.41
CA ASN A 639 -13.21 -1.23 15.26
C ASN A 639 -14.70 -1.49 14.95
N LYS A 640 -14.97 -2.32 13.95
CA LYS A 640 -16.30 -2.60 13.42
C LYS A 640 -17.24 -3.24 14.45
N GLN A 641 -16.70 -4.00 15.41
CA GLN A 641 -17.49 -4.67 16.44
C GLN A 641 -17.68 -3.80 17.69
N THR A 642 -16.62 -3.12 18.14
CA THR A 642 -16.65 -2.38 19.40
C THR A 642 -16.94 -0.89 19.26
N THR A 643 -16.92 -0.34 18.04
CA THR A 643 -17.06 1.10 17.74
C THR A 643 -16.01 1.99 18.42
N THR A 644 -14.91 1.39 18.86
CA THR A 644 -13.79 2.08 19.52
C THR A 644 -12.48 1.78 18.80
N TYR A 645 -11.52 2.71 18.86
CA TYR A 645 -10.18 2.49 18.33
C TYR A 645 -9.31 1.71 19.34
N GLY A 646 -8.48 0.77 18.86
CA GLY A 646 -7.48 0.06 19.65
C GLY A 646 -7.64 -1.48 19.72
N PRO A 647 -8.85 -2.05 19.80
CA PRO A 647 -9.01 -3.50 19.79
C PRO A 647 -8.61 -4.14 18.45
N PRO A 648 -7.97 -5.33 18.44
CA PRO A 648 -7.68 -6.06 17.21
C PRO A 648 -8.95 -6.44 16.44
N GLY A 649 -8.88 -6.43 15.11
CA GLY A 649 -9.97 -6.88 14.23
C GLY A 649 -10.21 -5.96 13.03
N ASP A 650 -11.40 -6.06 12.45
CA ASP A 650 -11.82 -5.26 11.29
C ASP A 650 -12.12 -3.81 11.69
N TYR A 651 -11.74 -2.86 10.86
CA TYR A 651 -11.94 -1.44 11.09
C TYR A 651 -12.90 -0.82 10.07
N LEU A 652 -13.63 0.19 10.52
CA LEU A 652 -14.58 0.97 9.75
C LEU A 652 -14.10 2.41 9.65
N ASP A 653 -13.95 2.88 8.42
CA ASP A 653 -13.91 4.31 8.08
C ASP A 653 -15.35 4.78 7.81
N ALA A 654 -15.94 5.42 8.82
CA ALA A 654 -17.31 5.92 8.73
C ALA A 654 -17.43 7.16 7.82
N THR A 655 -16.32 7.85 7.57
CA THR A 655 -16.27 9.13 6.85
C THR A 655 -15.86 9.00 5.40
N GLY A 656 -15.24 7.88 5.01
CA GLY A 656 -14.60 7.72 3.71
C GLY A 656 -13.28 8.48 3.55
N ALA A 657 -12.81 9.09 4.64
CA ALA A 657 -11.72 10.05 4.69
C ALA A 657 -10.40 9.47 5.24
N ALA A 658 -10.40 8.25 5.75
CA ALA A 658 -9.28 7.75 6.55
C ALA A 658 -8.10 7.25 5.70
N ILE A 659 -8.27 7.09 4.38
CA ILE A 659 -7.29 6.45 3.51
C ILE A 659 -6.79 7.42 2.45
N ASP A 660 -5.47 7.63 2.41
CA ASP A 660 -4.79 8.31 1.30
C ASP A 660 -3.86 7.34 0.58
N GLU A 661 -3.79 7.46 -0.74
CA GLU A 661 -3.03 6.60 -1.65
C GLU A 661 -2.02 7.45 -2.42
N TYR A 662 -0.77 6.99 -2.47
CA TYR A 662 0.35 7.67 -3.11
C TYR A 662 0.98 6.68 -4.10
N SER A 663 0.75 6.91 -5.40
CA SER A 663 1.25 6.07 -6.49
C SER A 663 2.49 6.67 -7.12
N THR A 664 3.40 5.81 -7.58
CA THR A 664 4.43 6.17 -8.56
C THR A 664 3.77 6.54 -9.89
N SER A 665 4.50 7.23 -10.77
CA SER A 665 4.19 7.22 -12.19
C SER A 665 4.26 5.80 -12.77
N ILE A 666 3.72 5.60 -13.99
CA ILE A 666 3.79 4.30 -14.66
C ILE A 666 5.26 3.92 -14.93
N ILE A 667 5.64 2.78 -14.36
CA ILE A 667 6.89 2.08 -14.57
C ILE A 667 6.73 1.25 -15.85
N ARG A 668 7.37 1.72 -16.93
CA ARG A 668 7.46 1.00 -18.21
C ARG A 668 8.65 0.03 -18.17
N VAL A 669 8.39 -1.25 -18.42
CA VAL A 669 9.39 -2.32 -18.43
C VAL A 669 9.38 -3.00 -19.79
N VAL A 670 10.50 -2.99 -20.49
CA VAL A 670 10.69 -3.81 -21.70
C VAL A 670 11.27 -5.15 -21.24
N TYR A 671 10.51 -6.23 -21.36
CA TYR A 671 10.96 -7.52 -20.83
C TYR A 671 12.21 -8.03 -21.57
N ASP A 672 13.18 -8.53 -20.79
CA ASP A 672 14.42 -9.17 -21.24
C ASP A 672 15.47 -8.18 -21.78
N THR A 673 15.42 -6.91 -21.37
CA THR A 673 16.48 -5.91 -21.66
C THR A 673 17.81 -6.25 -21.00
N ASP A 674 17.79 -6.92 -19.85
CA ASP A 674 19.01 -7.24 -19.10
C ASP A 674 19.59 -8.60 -19.50
N LEU A 675 19.31 -9.08 -20.72
CA LEU A 675 19.61 -10.44 -21.14
C LEU A 675 21.08 -10.86 -20.93
N TYR A 676 22.02 -9.92 -21.05
CA TYR A 676 23.46 -10.15 -20.88
C TYR A 676 23.95 -9.89 -19.45
N GLU A 677 23.11 -9.32 -18.58
CA GLU A 677 23.33 -9.04 -17.15
C GLU A 677 22.04 -9.34 -16.34
N PRO A 678 21.48 -10.57 -16.45
CA PRO A 678 20.13 -10.84 -16.00
C PRO A 678 20.04 -10.85 -14.47
N ALA A 679 18.87 -10.46 -13.96
CA ALA A 679 18.56 -10.64 -12.56
C ALA A 679 18.75 -12.12 -12.16
N PRO A 680 19.49 -12.39 -11.07
CA PRO A 680 19.75 -13.75 -10.62
C PRO A 680 18.48 -14.44 -10.10
N ASP A 681 18.41 -15.76 -10.33
CA ASP A 681 17.38 -16.60 -9.72
C ASP A 681 17.73 -16.92 -8.25
N ILE A 682 16.85 -17.65 -7.56
CA ILE A 682 17.07 -18.10 -6.18
C ILE A 682 18.25 -19.08 -6.15
N GLY A 683 19.31 -18.67 -5.47
CA GLY A 683 20.47 -19.50 -5.21
C GLY A 683 20.13 -20.63 -4.23
N LYS A 684 20.64 -21.84 -4.49
CA LYS A 684 20.40 -23.02 -3.65
C LYS A 684 21.69 -23.53 -3.03
N GLY A 685 21.64 -23.84 -1.74
CA GLY A 685 22.69 -24.56 -1.03
C GLY A 685 22.56 -26.06 -1.25
N ASN A 686 23.66 -26.69 -1.61
CA ASN A 686 23.75 -28.14 -1.75
C ASN A 686 24.18 -28.74 -0.42
N LYS A 687 23.39 -29.69 0.10
CA LYS A 687 23.79 -30.47 1.27
C LYS A 687 24.99 -31.35 0.91
N THR A 688 26.12 -31.17 1.60
CA THR A 688 27.35 -31.94 1.38
C THR A 688 27.58 -33.03 2.43
N SER A 689 27.06 -32.86 3.64
CA SER A 689 27.13 -33.86 4.71
C SER A 689 25.98 -33.71 5.72
N GLY A 690 25.82 -34.71 6.59
CA GLY A 690 24.87 -34.73 7.71
C GLY A 690 23.54 -35.40 7.40
N PHE A 691 22.67 -35.44 8.41
CA PHE A 691 21.56 -36.40 8.48
C PHE A 691 20.17 -35.76 8.54
N ALA A 692 20.08 -34.42 8.70
CA ALA A 692 18.81 -33.72 8.66
C ALA A 692 18.01 -34.02 7.37
N THR A 693 16.74 -34.37 7.53
CA THR A 693 15.90 -34.90 6.42
C THR A 693 15.00 -33.87 5.76
N GLN A 694 14.78 -32.71 6.41
CA GLN A 694 13.88 -31.66 5.90
C GLN A 694 14.54 -30.28 5.79
N GLY A 695 15.84 -30.20 6.08
CA GLY A 695 16.62 -28.98 6.04
C GLY A 695 16.88 -28.48 4.62
N ASN A 696 17.12 -27.18 4.48
CA ASN A 696 17.49 -26.58 3.20
C ASN A 696 18.13 -25.21 3.41
N VAL A 697 18.99 -24.82 2.47
CA VAL A 697 19.66 -23.52 2.43
C VAL A 697 19.43 -22.90 1.05
N ALA A 698 19.13 -21.61 1.02
CA ALA A 698 19.01 -20.82 -0.18
C ALA A 698 19.64 -19.44 0.05
N TYR A 699 19.89 -18.70 -1.02
CA TYR A 699 20.32 -17.32 -0.93
C TYR A 699 19.62 -16.49 -2.00
N LEU A 700 19.31 -15.24 -1.66
CA LEU A 700 18.70 -14.26 -2.54
C LEU A 700 19.73 -13.19 -2.81
N VAL A 701 20.20 -13.07 -4.05
CA VAL A 701 21.15 -12.01 -4.42
C VAL A 701 20.41 -10.68 -4.41
N VAL A 702 20.98 -9.66 -3.77
CA VAL A 702 20.41 -8.32 -3.64
C VAL A 702 21.27 -7.28 -4.35
N ASN A 703 22.60 -7.40 -4.23
CA ASN A 703 23.55 -6.51 -4.90
C ASN A 703 24.60 -7.36 -5.64
N ASP A 704 24.55 -7.34 -6.97
CA ASP A 704 25.44 -8.12 -7.82
C ASP A 704 26.91 -7.68 -7.68
N GLU A 705 27.17 -6.38 -7.56
CA GLU A 705 28.52 -5.81 -7.48
C GLU A 705 29.27 -6.24 -6.21
N GLU A 706 28.53 -6.52 -5.13
CA GLU A 706 29.08 -7.00 -3.87
C GLU A 706 29.34 -8.51 -3.87
N LEU A 707 28.83 -9.27 -4.85
CA LEU A 707 29.09 -10.69 -4.94
C LEU A 707 30.57 -10.94 -5.22
N THR A 708 31.21 -11.71 -4.37
CA THR A 708 32.65 -11.98 -4.41
C THR A 708 33.04 -13.05 -5.43
N GLY A 709 32.11 -13.93 -5.82
CA GLY A 709 32.39 -15.14 -6.59
C GLY A 709 32.88 -16.33 -5.75
N ASP A 710 32.84 -16.21 -4.42
CA ASP A 710 33.37 -17.21 -3.51
C ASP A 710 32.43 -18.40 -3.29
N SER A 711 32.99 -19.47 -2.70
CA SER A 711 32.19 -20.54 -2.12
C SER A 711 31.95 -20.29 -0.64
N TYR A 712 30.78 -20.69 -0.17
CA TYR A 712 30.30 -20.50 1.19
C TYR A 712 29.89 -21.83 1.79
N THR A 713 30.06 -21.93 3.11
CA THR A 713 29.66 -23.09 3.90
C THR A 713 28.70 -22.65 4.99
N VAL A 714 27.54 -23.29 5.07
CA VAL A 714 26.61 -23.20 6.19
C VAL A 714 26.75 -24.47 7.01
N GLU A 715 27.27 -24.32 8.23
CA GLU A 715 27.47 -25.40 9.19
C GLU A 715 26.48 -25.27 10.35
N PHE A 716 26.04 -26.39 10.88
CA PHE A 716 25.10 -26.44 11.99
C PHE A 716 25.79 -26.91 13.26
N LYS A 717 25.23 -26.52 14.41
CA LYS A 717 25.70 -26.95 15.72
C LYS A 717 24.53 -27.25 16.62
N SER A 718 24.53 -28.46 17.17
CA SER A 718 23.51 -28.95 18.08
C SER A 718 23.55 -28.14 19.38
N ASP A 719 22.40 -27.68 19.85
CA ASP A 719 22.26 -27.08 21.18
C ASP A 719 21.35 -27.96 22.03
N THR A 720 21.99 -28.72 22.92
CA THR A 720 21.36 -29.62 23.88
C THR A 720 21.20 -28.98 25.27
N SER A 721 21.51 -27.69 25.43
CA SER A 721 21.46 -26.99 26.72
C SER A 721 20.06 -26.46 27.07
N LEU A 722 19.22 -26.25 26.05
CA LEU A 722 17.84 -25.83 26.22
C LEU A 722 16.90 -27.00 26.52
N TYR A 723 15.73 -26.68 27.06
CA TYR A 723 14.70 -27.69 27.33
C TYR A 723 14.27 -28.40 26.05
N HIS A 724 13.98 -27.66 24.97
CA HIS A 724 13.71 -28.23 23.66
C HIS A 724 14.97 -28.25 22.78
N TYR A 725 15.12 -29.31 21.99
CA TYR A 725 16.22 -29.44 21.04
C TYR A 725 16.21 -28.28 20.05
N SER A 726 17.38 -27.71 19.81
CA SER A 726 17.59 -26.75 18.72
C SER A 726 18.96 -26.92 18.13
N ALA A 727 19.19 -26.30 16.98
CA ALA A 727 20.53 -26.14 16.42
C ALA A 727 20.74 -24.65 16.09
N SER A 728 21.97 -24.17 16.17
CA SER A 728 22.40 -22.92 15.55
C SER A 728 23.03 -23.20 14.19
N TYR A 729 23.17 -22.17 13.36
CA TYR A 729 23.96 -22.24 12.13
C TYR A 729 24.98 -21.09 12.05
N SER A 730 26.07 -21.35 11.35
CA SER A 730 27.12 -20.38 11.03
C SER A 730 27.33 -20.35 9.52
N LEU A 731 27.64 -19.17 8.96
CA LEU A 731 27.97 -18.97 7.55
C LEU A 731 29.43 -18.58 7.44
N LYS A 732 30.21 -19.35 6.69
CA LYS A 732 31.63 -19.13 6.44
C LYS A 732 31.89 -18.85 4.97
N ASN A 733 32.70 -17.85 4.66
CA ASN A 733 33.31 -17.69 3.33
C ASN A 733 34.56 -18.58 3.26
N ASN A 734 34.60 -19.51 2.30
CA ASN A 734 35.65 -20.52 2.20
C ASN A 734 36.96 -19.97 1.64
N ARG A 735 36.94 -18.87 0.87
CA ARG A 735 38.16 -18.23 0.37
C ARG A 735 38.88 -17.46 1.47
N THR A 736 38.14 -16.67 2.25
CA THR A 736 38.72 -15.83 3.32
C THR A 736 38.88 -16.59 4.64
N GLY A 737 38.11 -17.65 4.85
CA GLY A 737 38.04 -18.39 6.11
C GLY A 737 37.20 -17.69 7.20
N GLN A 738 36.60 -16.54 6.90
CA GLN A 738 35.86 -15.72 7.86
C GLN A 738 34.42 -16.23 8.06
N TYR A 739 33.95 -16.21 9.31
CA TYR A 739 32.54 -16.38 9.66
C TYR A 739 31.79 -15.05 9.53
N LEU A 740 30.80 -15.02 8.65
CA LEU A 740 29.93 -13.86 8.36
C LEU A 740 28.65 -13.89 9.20
N ILE A 741 28.24 -15.08 9.63
CA ILE A 741 27.24 -15.35 10.67
C ILE A 741 27.83 -16.41 11.59
N THR A 742 27.65 -16.25 12.90
CA THR A 742 28.11 -17.20 13.91
C THR A 742 26.97 -17.58 14.84
N ASP A 743 26.73 -18.88 15.02
CA ASP A 743 25.79 -19.46 15.99
C ASP A 743 24.39 -18.82 15.98
N SER A 744 23.87 -18.48 14.79
CA SER A 744 22.54 -17.90 14.63
C SER A 744 21.45 -18.93 14.91
N LYS A 745 20.43 -18.52 15.68
CA LYS A 745 19.18 -19.28 15.89
C LYS A 745 18.01 -18.70 15.08
N PHE A 746 18.26 -17.71 14.23
CA PHE A 746 17.23 -17.09 13.41
C PHE A 746 17.07 -17.84 12.09
N TYR A 747 16.04 -18.67 12.00
CA TYR A 747 15.69 -19.44 10.81
C TYR A 747 14.63 -18.70 9.98
N ASN A 748 14.88 -18.56 8.68
CA ASN A 748 13.93 -18.01 7.71
C ASN A 748 14.21 -18.64 6.34
N TYR A 749 13.22 -19.34 5.77
CA TYR A 749 13.31 -19.95 4.43
C TYR A 749 12.24 -19.44 3.47
N ASP A 750 11.60 -18.33 3.80
CA ASP A 750 10.73 -17.66 2.86
C ASP A 750 11.59 -17.00 1.78
N THR A 751 11.57 -17.60 0.59
CA THR A 751 12.29 -17.12 -0.60
C THR A 751 11.53 -16.01 -1.35
N ASN A 752 10.28 -15.75 -0.99
CA ASN A 752 9.50 -14.59 -1.45
C ASN A 752 9.80 -13.36 -0.58
N ASN A 753 10.10 -13.55 0.70
CA ASN A 753 10.54 -12.48 1.58
C ASN A 753 11.99 -12.07 1.27
N TYR A 754 12.14 -10.93 0.60
CA TYR A 754 13.45 -10.38 0.21
C TYR A 754 14.17 -9.62 1.33
N ALA A 755 13.51 -9.38 2.47
CA ALA A 755 14.10 -8.69 3.60
C ALA A 755 15.11 -9.55 4.37
N GLY A 756 16.05 -8.86 5.02
CA GLY A 756 17.09 -9.46 5.85
C GLY A 756 18.45 -8.79 5.69
N LYS A 757 19.42 -9.25 6.47
CA LYS A 757 20.80 -8.79 6.44
C LYS A 757 21.47 -9.21 5.12
N ILE A 758 22.01 -8.23 4.39
CA ILE A 758 22.85 -8.46 3.22
C ILE A 758 24.24 -8.87 3.69
N ILE A 759 24.78 -9.91 3.06
CA ILE A 759 26.09 -10.49 3.34
C ILE A 759 26.78 -10.67 1.99
N GLU A 760 27.79 -9.86 1.71
CA GLU A 760 28.56 -9.93 0.46
C GLU A 760 27.64 -10.04 -0.78
N GLY A 761 26.64 -9.14 -0.85
CA GLY A 761 25.68 -9.06 -1.95
C GLY A 761 24.44 -9.96 -1.88
N PHE A 762 24.29 -10.87 -0.90
CA PHE A 762 23.11 -11.75 -0.81
C PHE A 762 22.49 -11.84 0.60
N VAL A 763 21.23 -12.28 0.68
CA VAL A 763 20.53 -12.63 1.92
C VAL A 763 20.45 -14.14 2.04
N LEU A 764 20.98 -14.69 3.14
CA LEU A 764 20.92 -16.13 3.42
C LEU A 764 19.52 -16.54 3.93
N LYS A 765 19.01 -17.65 3.41
CA LYS A 765 17.75 -18.28 3.81
C LYS A 765 18.01 -19.71 4.30
N VAL A 766 17.66 -20.01 5.55
CA VAL A 766 17.90 -21.30 6.20
C VAL A 766 16.59 -21.86 6.72
N LYS A 767 16.22 -23.06 6.28
CA LYS A 767 14.99 -23.75 6.70
C LYS A 767 15.15 -24.35 8.08
N PRO A 768 14.25 -24.06 9.03
CA PRO A 768 14.27 -24.74 10.32
C PRO A 768 13.92 -26.22 10.14
N VAL A 769 14.47 -27.05 11.01
CA VAL A 769 14.13 -28.47 11.11
C VAL A 769 13.61 -28.72 12.51
N VAL A 770 12.35 -29.12 12.60
CA VAL A 770 11.73 -29.52 13.87
C VAL A 770 11.86 -31.04 13.97
N PRO A 771 12.70 -31.59 14.86
CA PRO A 771 12.85 -33.02 15.00
C PRO A 771 11.55 -33.68 15.44
N ALA A 772 11.30 -34.89 14.94
CA ALA A 772 10.11 -35.65 15.27
C ALA A 772 10.39 -37.16 15.30
N PRO A 773 9.97 -37.89 16.36
CA PRO A 773 9.95 -39.35 16.35
C PRO A 773 8.85 -39.87 15.41
N SER A 774 8.87 -41.16 15.08
CA SER A 774 7.78 -41.78 14.31
C SER A 774 6.47 -41.79 15.09
N ASN A 775 5.38 -41.45 14.43
CA ASN A 775 4.03 -41.71 14.94
C ASN A 775 3.61 -43.18 14.72
N GLU A 776 2.43 -43.53 15.24
CA GLU A 776 1.87 -44.89 15.27
C GLU A 776 1.68 -45.47 13.85
N THR A 777 1.31 -44.63 12.87
CA THR A 777 1.12 -45.06 11.47
C THR A 777 2.43 -45.33 10.73
N GLN A 778 3.53 -44.74 11.18
CA GLN A 778 4.85 -44.92 10.58
C GLN A 778 5.59 -46.15 11.11
N GLN A 779 5.21 -46.62 12.31
CA GLN A 779 5.75 -47.83 12.92
C GLN A 779 5.09 -49.07 12.29
N LYS A 780 5.89 -50.09 11.96
CA LYS A 780 5.41 -51.23 11.15
C LYS A 780 5.81 -52.57 11.74
N TYR A 781 4.87 -53.51 11.75
CA TYR A 781 5.15 -54.92 12.00
C TYR A 781 5.33 -55.67 10.67
N ILE A 782 6.33 -56.54 10.59
CA ILE A 782 6.75 -57.21 9.35
C ILE A 782 6.87 -58.72 9.62
N PRO A 783 6.13 -59.56 8.87
CA PRO A 783 5.06 -59.19 7.93
C PRO A 783 3.81 -58.69 8.68
N ALA A 784 3.09 -57.73 8.10
CA ALA A 784 1.94 -57.09 8.77
C ALA A 784 0.83 -58.09 9.15
N LEU A 785 0.70 -59.20 8.43
CA LEU A 785 -0.28 -60.26 8.73
C LEU A 785 0.01 -61.00 10.04
N ASN A 786 1.24 -60.96 10.55
CA ASN A 786 1.63 -61.62 11.80
C ASN A 786 1.43 -60.73 13.04
N THR A 787 0.84 -59.54 12.89
CA THR A 787 0.64 -58.61 14.00
C THR A 787 -0.15 -59.26 15.13
N TRP A 788 0.50 -59.42 16.28
CA TRP A 788 -0.04 -60.13 17.45
C TRP A 788 -0.46 -59.20 18.59
N PHE A 789 -0.31 -57.89 18.38
CA PHE A 789 -0.67 -56.84 19.33
C PHE A 789 -1.77 -55.92 18.75
N THR A 790 -2.47 -55.23 19.64
CA THR A 790 -3.52 -54.26 19.32
C THR A 790 -3.00 -53.16 18.39
N ASP A 791 -3.83 -52.73 17.44
CA ASP A 791 -3.52 -51.58 16.57
C ASP A 791 -2.94 -50.41 17.37
N LEU A 792 -1.86 -49.81 16.89
CA LEU A 792 -1.20 -48.71 17.59
C LEU A 792 -2.04 -47.43 17.55
N ASN A 793 -2.99 -47.31 16.60
CA ASN A 793 -3.81 -46.11 16.40
C ASN A 793 -4.98 -45.96 17.38
N VAL A 794 -5.17 -46.86 18.35
CA VAL A 794 -6.15 -46.62 19.43
C VAL A 794 -5.69 -45.43 20.26
N THR A 795 -6.63 -44.62 20.77
CA THR A 795 -6.41 -43.31 21.40
C THR A 795 -5.59 -43.30 22.71
N ASN A 796 -4.81 -44.34 23.00
CA ASN A 796 -3.95 -44.42 24.17
C ASN A 796 -2.50 -44.20 23.75
N ALA A 797 -1.92 -43.04 24.10
CA ALA A 797 -0.57 -42.59 23.75
C ALA A 797 0.59 -43.44 24.35
N SER A 798 0.30 -44.68 24.74
CA SER A 798 1.21 -45.63 25.39
C SER A 798 1.49 -46.88 24.56
N LEU A 799 0.88 -47.01 23.39
CA LEU A 799 1.12 -48.13 22.47
C LEU A 799 2.14 -47.74 21.41
N GLY A 800 2.93 -48.73 20.98
CA GLY A 800 4.04 -48.53 20.06
C GLY A 800 5.28 -48.00 20.77
N ALA A 801 6.24 -47.54 19.98
CA ALA A 801 7.44 -46.88 20.44
C ALA A 801 7.18 -45.39 20.66
N VAL A 802 7.35 -44.95 21.90
CA VAL A 802 7.25 -43.56 22.32
C VAL A 802 8.65 -43.04 22.58
N TYR A 803 8.96 -41.83 22.11
CA TYR A 803 10.23 -41.18 22.40
C TYR A 803 10.40 -40.97 23.90
N ALA A 804 11.55 -41.38 24.42
CA ALA A 804 11.81 -41.34 25.85
C ALA A 804 12.41 -40.00 26.32
N GLY A 805 13.02 -39.20 25.45
CA GLY A 805 13.59 -37.89 25.81
C GLY A 805 12.53 -36.80 26.05
N ASP A 806 12.93 -35.69 26.68
CA ASP A 806 12.07 -34.56 27.07
C ASP A 806 12.15 -33.33 26.14
N ASP A 807 12.97 -33.40 25.09
CA ASP A 807 13.39 -32.23 24.31
C ASP A 807 12.64 -32.04 22.98
N ILE A 808 11.67 -32.88 22.67
CA ILE A 808 10.74 -32.71 21.55
C ILE A 808 9.34 -32.45 22.13
N HIS A 809 8.59 -31.53 21.53
CA HIS A 809 7.22 -31.20 21.97
C HIS A 809 6.27 -32.39 21.74
N TRP A 810 6.19 -33.29 22.73
CA TRP A 810 5.26 -34.42 22.81
C TRP A 810 5.10 -34.88 24.26
N TRP A 811 3.98 -35.51 24.60
CA TRP A 811 3.71 -36.02 25.95
C TRP A 811 4.46 -37.35 26.10
N GLY A 812 5.40 -37.45 27.03
CA GLY A 812 6.19 -38.68 27.26
C GLY A 812 5.34 -39.92 27.56
N SER A 813 5.95 -41.11 27.51
CA SER A 813 5.24 -42.38 27.68
C SER A 813 4.41 -42.43 28.97
N ALA A 814 3.10 -42.64 28.86
CA ALA A 814 2.22 -42.75 30.03
C ALA A 814 2.36 -44.09 30.78
N ILE A 815 3.10 -45.08 30.22
CA ILE A 815 3.43 -46.35 30.88
C ILE A 815 4.15 -46.12 32.23
N PHE A 816 5.00 -45.09 32.30
CA PHE A 816 5.76 -44.76 33.51
C PHE A 816 5.38 -43.39 34.08
N GLY A 817 4.12 -42.98 33.94
CA GLY A 817 3.61 -41.71 34.48
C GLY A 817 4.19 -40.48 33.78
N SER A 818 4.35 -40.56 32.45
CA SER A 818 4.87 -39.48 31.59
C SER A 818 6.30 -39.02 31.91
N ARG A 819 7.08 -39.86 32.59
CA ARG A 819 8.50 -39.61 32.86
C ARG A 819 9.31 -39.72 31.56
N GLN A 820 10.28 -38.84 31.42
CA GLN A 820 11.17 -38.75 30.27
C GLN A 820 12.62 -38.69 30.74
N SER A 821 13.51 -39.18 29.89
CA SER A 821 14.94 -38.98 30.00
C SER A 821 15.28 -37.52 29.81
N THR A 822 16.07 -36.98 30.73
CA THR A 822 16.58 -35.61 30.68
C THR A 822 17.93 -35.53 29.96
N ILE A 823 18.54 -36.68 29.64
CA ILE A 823 19.85 -36.76 28.96
C ILE A 823 19.75 -37.24 27.51
N THR A 824 18.72 -38.01 27.15
CA THR A 824 18.45 -38.35 25.75
C THR A 824 17.93 -37.12 25.04
N LYS A 825 18.60 -36.76 23.94
CA LYS A 825 18.25 -35.62 23.10
C LYS A 825 17.98 -36.05 21.66
N ALA A 826 17.27 -35.22 20.90
CA ALA A 826 16.75 -35.55 19.58
C ALA A 826 17.85 -35.93 18.56
N ASN A 827 19.07 -35.40 18.70
CA ASN A 827 20.22 -35.78 17.86
C ASN A 827 20.68 -37.24 18.07
N ARG A 828 20.24 -37.89 19.14
CA ARG A 828 20.52 -39.31 19.43
C ARG A 828 19.45 -40.25 18.87
N LEU A 829 18.35 -39.75 18.31
CA LEU A 829 17.31 -40.58 17.69
C LEU A 829 17.91 -41.47 16.58
N ARG A 830 17.52 -42.75 16.58
CA ARG A 830 17.89 -43.73 15.57
C ARG A 830 16.70 -44.60 15.22
N ALA A 831 16.58 -44.99 13.95
CA ALA A 831 15.60 -46.00 13.57
C ALA A 831 16.00 -47.35 14.19
N VAL A 832 15.04 -48.01 14.86
CA VAL A 832 15.27 -49.28 15.56
C VAL A 832 14.34 -50.39 15.06
N GLU A 833 14.79 -51.63 15.20
CA GLU A 833 14.05 -52.86 14.90
C GLU A 833 14.03 -53.75 16.14
N VAL A 834 12.84 -54.15 16.59
CA VAL A 834 12.67 -55.26 17.52
C VAL A 834 12.51 -56.54 16.70
N ARG A 835 13.50 -57.43 16.78
CA ARG A 835 13.57 -58.70 16.03
C ARG A 835 13.14 -59.84 16.97
N PHE A 836 11.96 -60.41 16.73
CA PHE A 836 11.35 -61.42 17.59
C PHE A 836 11.81 -62.85 17.23
N GLY A 837 11.89 -63.73 18.23
CA GLY A 837 12.34 -65.12 18.09
C GLY A 837 13.85 -65.31 18.08
N LEU A 838 14.64 -64.24 18.20
CA LEU A 838 16.08 -64.29 18.43
C LEU A 838 16.37 -64.25 19.94
N PRO A 839 17.26 -65.10 20.48
CA PRO A 839 17.60 -65.06 21.90
C PRO A 839 18.34 -63.77 22.23
N GLY A 840 17.83 -63.02 23.22
CA GLY A 840 18.47 -61.82 23.76
C GLY A 840 18.44 -61.83 25.30
N LYS A 841 19.03 -60.81 25.90
CA LYS A 841 18.96 -60.56 27.35
C LYS A 841 18.55 -59.12 27.64
N ALA A 842 17.84 -58.90 28.74
CA ALA A 842 17.34 -57.59 29.14
C ALA A 842 17.51 -57.34 30.65
N TYR A 843 17.70 -56.06 31.01
CA TYR A 843 17.69 -55.58 32.38
C TYR A 843 16.26 -55.55 32.93
N ARG A 844 16.04 -56.29 34.01
CA ARG A 844 14.75 -56.48 34.65
C ARG A 844 14.57 -55.52 35.83
N TYR A 845 13.53 -54.71 35.78
CA TYR A 845 13.18 -53.74 36.82
C TYR A 845 11.85 -54.10 37.47
N MET A 846 11.73 -53.86 38.78
CA MET A 846 10.60 -54.30 39.58
C MET A 846 9.82 -53.12 40.13
N ASN A 847 8.51 -53.10 39.87
CA ASN A 847 7.58 -52.11 40.41
C ASN A 847 6.75 -52.70 41.57
N GLY A 848 6.75 -52.02 42.71
CA GLY A 848 5.94 -52.35 43.88
C GLY A 848 6.59 -53.20 44.98
N PHE A 849 7.90 -53.46 44.93
CA PHE A 849 8.67 -54.27 45.89
C PHE A 849 9.61 -53.44 46.79
N VAL A 850 9.12 -52.37 47.43
CA VAL A 850 9.98 -51.43 48.21
C VAL A 850 9.43 -51.01 49.59
N GLY A 851 8.86 -51.95 50.35
CA GLY A 851 8.33 -51.69 51.70
C GLY A 851 6.87 -51.26 51.73
N ASN A 852 6.34 -50.70 52.83
CA ASN A 852 4.88 -50.54 53.09
C ASN A 852 4.23 -49.24 52.57
N ASN A 853 5.00 -48.27 52.06
CA ASN A 853 4.44 -47.01 51.60
C ASN A 853 3.84 -47.16 50.19
N ALA A 854 2.52 -47.03 50.07
CA ALA A 854 1.79 -47.21 48.82
C ALA A 854 2.17 -46.18 47.73
N LEU A 855 2.51 -44.94 48.11
CA LEU A 855 2.96 -43.90 47.17
C LEU A 855 4.35 -44.21 46.63
N ALA A 856 5.26 -44.68 47.50
CA ALA A 856 6.60 -45.10 47.09
C ALA A 856 6.56 -46.30 46.13
N ARG A 857 5.66 -47.27 46.36
CA ARG A 857 5.53 -48.48 45.52
C ARG A 857 5.14 -48.19 44.06
N ARG A 858 4.38 -47.13 43.80
CA ARG A 858 3.93 -46.78 42.45
C ARG A 858 5.05 -46.16 41.61
N ASN A 859 5.95 -45.43 42.25
CA ASN A 859 6.96 -44.58 41.61
C ASN A 859 8.39 -45.08 41.84
N VAL A 860 8.59 -46.40 41.96
CA VAL A 860 9.92 -47.01 42.14
C VAL A 860 10.01 -48.22 41.23
N TYR A 861 11.09 -48.29 40.46
CA TYR A 861 11.31 -49.29 39.42
C TYR A 861 12.72 -49.85 39.58
N ARG A 862 12.95 -50.58 40.67
CA ARG A 862 14.28 -50.99 41.09
C ARG A 862 14.76 -52.22 40.32
N TYR A 863 16.02 -52.21 39.89
CA TYR A 863 16.67 -53.36 39.28
C TYR A 863 16.52 -54.61 40.16
N ALA A 864 16.14 -55.74 39.57
CA ALA A 864 15.65 -56.90 40.31
C ALA A 864 16.68 -57.49 41.30
N ALA A 865 17.98 -57.35 41.03
CA ALA A 865 19.04 -57.78 41.95
C ALA A 865 19.08 -56.95 43.26
N GLY A 866 18.53 -55.74 43.24
CA GLY A 866 18.44 -54.85 44.39
C GLY A 866 17.23 -55.08 45.29
N ILE A 867 16.35 -56.04 44.97
CA ILE A 867 15.21 -56.42 45.79
C ILE A 867 15.69 -57.35 46.90
N GLN A 868 15.49 -56.98 48.17
CA GLN A 868 15.92 -57.79 49.32
C GLN A 868 14.85 -58.80 49.74
N PRO A 869 15.19 -59.90 50.46
CA PRO A 869 14.20 -60.94 50.76
C PRO A 869 13.03 -60.43 51.62
N ILE A 870 13.30 -59.38 52.40
CA ILE A 870 12.30 -58.66 53.19
C ILE A 870 11.26 -57.93 52.33
N ASP A 871 11.61 -57.55 51.10
CA ASP A 871 10.75 -56.81 50.18
C ASP A 871 9.73 -57.72 49.46
N THR A 872 10.03 -59.01 49.36
CA THR A 872 9.17 -60.04 48.73
C THR A 872 8.26 -60.76 49.72
N LEU A 873 8.26 -60.37 51.00
CA LEU A 873 7.32 -60.93 51.96
C LEU A 873 5.89 -60.76 51.47
N SER A 874 5.03 -61.76 51.74
CA SER A 874 3.63 -61.74 51.30
C SER A 874 2.91 -60.47 51.75
N SER A 875 3.29 -59.85 52.87
CA SER A 875 2.77 -58.56 53.35
C SER A 875 3.25 -57.34 52.56
N ARG A 876 4.43 -57.38 51.91
CA ARG A 876 5.14 -56.22 51.33
C ARG A 876 5.28 -56.18 49.81
N GLY A 877 5.13 -57.31 49.10
CA GLY A 877 5.31 -57.36 47.64
C GLY A 877 4.85 -58.64 46.94
N GLY A 878 4.53 -59.72 47.66
CA GLY A 878 4.12 -60.99 47.04
C GLY A 878 5.28 -61.81 46.48
N SER A 879 4.98 -62.98 45.89
CA SER A 879 5.98 -63.89 45.32
C SER A 879 6.60 -63.34 44.02
N MET A 880 7.90 -63.58 43.84
CA MET A 880 8.68 -63.15 42.68
C MET A 880 9.45 -64.33 42.09
N GLY A 881 9.25 -64.61 40.80
CA GLY A 881 10.05 -65.56 40.03
C GLY A 881 11.46 -65.02 39.75
N LYS A 882 12.44 -65.92 39.58
CA LYS A 882 13.86 -65.59 39.34
C LYS A 882 14.40 -64.51 40.30
N TYR A 883 14.16 -64.71 41.59
CA TYR A 883 14.51 -63.76 42.64
C TYR A 883 16.01 -63.39 42.64
N GLY A 884 16.32 -62.10 42.75
CA GLY A 884 17.70 -61.58 42.73
C GLY A 884 18.37 -61.58 41.35
N ILE A 885 17.71 -62.08 40.30
CA ILE A 885 18.24 -62.13 38.94
C ILE A 885 17.71 -60.94 38.16
N GLY A 886 18.59 -59.96 37.89
CA GLY A 886 18.25 -58.74 37.16
C GLY A 886 18.57 -58.75 35.67
N TYR A 887 19.34 -59.71 35.17
CA TYR A 887 19.64 -59.83 33.74
C TYR A 887 19.12 -61.17 33.24
N VAL A 888 18.04 -61.16 32.45
CA VAL A 888 17.25 -62.35 32.11
C VAL A 888 17.13 -62.51 30.60
N ASP A 889 16.91 -63.76 30.16
CA ASP A 889 16.66 -64.06 28.75
C ASP A 889 15.30 -63.51 28.30
N VAL A 890 15.29 -62.88 27.12
CA VAL A 890 14.09 -62.37 26.45
C VAL A 890 14.01 -62.93 25.03
N PRO A 891 12.81 -63.10 24.47
CA PRO A 891 12.64 -63.74 23.16
C PRO A 891 12.76 -62.76 21.99
N PHE A 892 13.51 -61.68 22.16
CA PHE A 892 13.74 -60.67 21.13
C PHE A 892 15.13 -60.04 21.29
N GLN A 893 15.60 -59.43 20.20
CA GLN A 893 16.73 -58.51 20.21
C GLN A 893 16.27 -57.16 19.68
N VAL A 894 16.86 -56.06 20.15
CA VAL A 894 16.62 -54.73 19.57
C VAL A 894 17.89 -54.26 18.90
N TRP A 895 17.75 -53.75 17.68
CA TRP A 895 18.86 -53.28 16.86
C TRP A 895 18.59 -51.86 16.39
N VAL A 896 19.63 -51.03 16.35
CA VAL A 896 19.65 -49.89 15.42
C VAL A 896 19.69 -50.47 14.02
N LYS A 897 18.79 -50.03 13.15
CA LYS A 897 18.83 -50.27 11.71
C LYS A 897 18.48 -48.97 11.00
N ASP A 898 19.44 -48.06 11.02
CA ASP A 898 19.26 -46.69 10.57
C ASP A 898 19.99 -46.47 9.25
N SER A 899 19.24 -46.46 8.15
CA SER A 899 19.80 -46.22 6.82
C SER A 899 20.25 -44.78 6.59
N VAL A 900 19.76 -43.82 7.40
CA VAL A 900 20.15 -42.41 7.29
C VAL A 900 21.56 -42.23 7.87
N TYR A 901 21.81 -42.79 9.06
CA TYR A 901 23.14 -42.79 9.68
C TYR A 901 24.08 -43.90 9.15
N GLY A 902 23.56 -44.88 8.41
CA GLY A 902 24.33 -46.05 7.97
C GLY A 902 24.73 -46.97 9.14
N GLU A 903 23.94 -46.98 10.22
CA GLU A 903 24.26 -47.63 11.48
C GLU A 903 23.47 -48.94 11.64
N GLU A 904 24.16 -50.02 12.01
CA GLU A 904 23.54 -51.29 12.43
C GLU A 904 24.29 -51.89 13.62
N ARG A 905 23.62 -51.96 14.78
CA ARG A 905 24.18 -52.52 16.02
C ARG A 905 23.08 -52.97 16.97
N GLN A 906 23.37 -53.97 17.80
CA GLN A 906 22.44 -54.45 18.82
C GLN A 906 22.46 -53.52 20.05
N LEU A 907 21.29 -53.23 20.61
CA LEU A 907 21.10 -52.32 21.74
C LEU A 907 20.87 -53.06 23.05
N ALA A 908 21.35 -52.46 24.13
CA ALA A 908 20.96 -52.82 25.49
C ALA A 908 19.48 -52.47 25.72
N VAL A 909 18.75 -53.38 26.37
CA VAL A 909 17.31 -53.21 26.62
C VAL A 909 16.95 -53.58 28.05
N GLY A 910 15.87 -52.99 28.55
CA GLY A 910 15.26 -53.37 29.81
C GLY A 910 13.76 -53.62 29.67
N PHE A 911 13.15 -54.21 30.69
CA PHE A 911 11.70 -54.27 30.83
C PHE A 911 11.32 -54.26 32.31
N VAL A 912 10.05 -53.95 32.59
CA VAL A 912 9.53 -53.80 33.95
C VAL A 912 8.54 -54.90 34.27
N GLU A 913 8.65 -55.48 35.46
CA GLU A 913 7.64 -56.39 36.01
C GLU A 913 7.04 -55.83 37.29
N LYS A 914 5.73 -56.02 37.44
CA LYS A 914 4.94 -55.42 38.51
C LYS A 914 4.45 -56.48 39.48
N THR A 915 4.39 -56.15 40.78
CA THR A 915 3.81 -57.06 41.78
C THR A 915 2.35 -57.44 41.48
N ALA A 916 2.07 -58.75 41.53
CA ALA A 916 0.71 -59.28 41.46
C ALA A 916 -0.19 -58.77 42.59
N LYS A 917 0.37 -58.64 43.80
CA LYS A 917 -0.40 -58.42 45.02
C LYS A 917 -1.15 -57.09 45.07
N PHE A 918 -0.47 -56.01 44.68
CA PHE A 918 -1.02 -54.65 44.81
C PHE A 918 -1.52 -54.09 43.50
N PHE A 919 -1.06 -54.63 42.37
CA PHE A 919 -1.29 -54.01 41.08
C PHE A 919 -1.56 -55.00 39.93
N GLY A 920 -1.74 -56.30 40.21
CA GLY A 920 -2.20 -57.29 39.23
C GLY A 920 -1.18 -57.70 38.16
N GLY A 921 0.13 -57.46 38.36
CA GLY A 921 1.18 -57.91 37.44
C GLY A 921 1.56 -59.39 37.58
N ASN A 922 2.48 -59.88 36.75
CA ASN A 922 2.99 -61.25 36.79
C ASN A 922 4.53 -61.28 36.87
N PRO A 923 5.13 -61.12 38.06
CA PRO A 923 6.57 -60.94 38.21
C PRO A 923 7.34 -62.28 38.15
N ASP A 924 7.31 -62.99 37.02
CA ASP A 924 7.87 -64.34 36.84
C ASP A 924 9.30 -64.38 36.23
N GLY A 925 9.78 -63.25 35.71
CA GLY A 925 11.10 -63.12 35.10
C GLY A 925 11.17 -63.50 33.62
N ASN A 926 10.02 -63.61 32.94
CA ASN A 926 9.91 -63.75 31.50
C ASN A 926 9.12 -62.56 30.95
N TRP A 927 9.58 -62.00 29.84
CA TRP A 927 8.85 -60.90 29.20
C TRP A 927 7.60 -61.41 28.46
N TYR A 928 6.44 -60.92 28.86
CA TYR A 928 5.15 -61.05 28.22
C TYR A 928 4.25 -59.83 28.54
N PRO A 929 3.95 -58.97 27.57
CA PRO A 929 3.28 -57.70 27.88
C PRO A 929 1.79 -57.84 28.25
N GLY A 930 1.18 -59.01 28.04
CA GLY A 930 -0.25 -59.22 28.28
C GLY A 930 -1.15 -58.42 27.33
N VAL A 931 -2.46 -58.47 27.57
CA VAL A 931 -3.47 -57.79 26.72
C VAL A 931 -3.64 -56.30 27.03
N ASP A 932 -2.99 -55.81 28.09
CA ASP A 932 -2.97 -54.39 28.47
C ASP A 932 -1.61 -54.07 29.10
N VAL A 933 -0.74 -53.44 28.31
CA VAL A 933 0.62 -53.07 28.73
C VAL A 933 0.65 -52.01 29.83
N LEU A 934 -0.41 -51.21 30.02
CA LEU A 934 -0.49 -50.25 31.13
C LEU A 934 -0.79 -50.94 32.47
N LEU A 935 -1.47 -52.09 32.43
CA LEU A 935 -1.69 -52.90 33.62
C LEU A 935 -0.46 -53.72 33.97
N SER A 936 0.12 -54.43 32.99
CA SER A 936 1.30 -55.30 33.19
C SER A 936 2.58 -54.52 33.46
N LEU A 937 2.74 -53.35 32.82
CA LEU A 937 3.96 -52.53 32.74
C LEU A 937 5.14 -53.18 32.01
N GLU A 938 4.94 -54.32 31.34
CA GLU A 938 6.00 -55.06 30.64
C GLU A 938 6.36 -54.46 29.28
N ALA A 939 6.68 -53.17 29.27
CA ALA A 939 7.19 -52.44 28.12
C ALA A 939 8.70 -52.65 27.93
N ILE A 940 9.15 -52.60 26.68
CA ILE A 940 10.57 -52.67 26.33
C ILE A 940 11.16 -51.27 26.42
N ILE A 941 12.24 -51.10 27.17
CA ILE A 941 13.00 -49.86 27.28
C ILE A 941 14.25 -50.03 26.44
N VAL A 942 14.43 -49.16 25.45
CA VAL A 942 15.52 -49.24 24.48
C VAL A 942 16.58 -48.20 24.86
N PHE A 943 17.70 -48.65 25.41
CA PHE A 943 18.79 -47.77 25.82
C PHE A 943 19.69 -47.40 24.63
N ASP A 944 20.18 -46.16 24.61
CA ASP A 944 21.22 -45.72 23.68
C ASP A 944 22.61 -46.23 24.11
N ALA A 945 22.75 -47.55 24.18
CA ALA A 945 23.98 -48.24 24.54
C ALA A 945 24.08 -49.58 23.82
N ASP A 946 25.30 -50.00 23.54
CA ASP A 946 25.57 -51.29 22.91
C ASP A 946 25.12 -52.44 23.81
N TYR A 947 24.64 -53.51 23.19
CA TYR A 947 24.29 -54.74 23.88
C TYR A 947 25.52 -55.35 24.56
N ASP A 948 25.42 -55.59 25.86
CA ASP A 948 26.44 -56.29 26.64
C ASP A 948 25.93 -57.69 27.06
N PRO A 949 26.45 -58.80 26.48
CA PRO A 949 26.00 -60.14 26.85
C PRO A 949 26.30 -60.51 28.31
N SER A 950 27.23 -59.81 28.99
CA SER A 950 27.56 -60.04 30.40
C SER A 950 26.66 -59.28 31.37
N GLY A 951 25.92 -58.27 30.90
CA GLY A 951 25.06 -57.43 31.75
C GLY A 951 25.83 -56.53 32.71
N SER A 952 27.09 -56.20 32.42
CA SER A 952 28.02 -55.48 33.31
C SER A 952 27.86 -53.96 33.33
N GLN A 953 26.97 -53.41 32.51
CA GLN A 953 26.72 -51.97 32.41
C GLN A 953 26.12 -51.41 33.71
N ILE A 954 26.99 -50.88 34.57
CA ILE A 954 26.68 -50.49 35.96
C ILE A 954 25.59 -49.40 36.08
N VAL A 955 25.36 -48.62 35.02
CA VAL A 955 24.31 -47.59 34.94
C VAL A 955 22.91 -48.21 34.98
N TYR A 956 22.76 -49.41 34.41
CA TYR A 956 21.48 -50.11 34.32
C TYR A 956 21.24 -51.06 35.48
N THR A 957 22.29 -51.44 36.21
CA THR A 957 22.21 -52.37 37.34
C THR A 957 22.33 -51.67 38.71
N GLY A 958 23.18 -50.65 38.81
CA GLY A 958 23.76 -50.24 40.08
C GLY A 958 24.68 -51.34 40.66
N GLY A 959 24.98 -51.28 41.95
CA GLY A 959 25.80 -52.27 42.62
C GLY A 959 26.16 -51.91 44.07
N VAL A 960 27.18 -52.62 44.58
CA VAL A 960 27.74 -52.42 45.92
C VAL A 960 29.11 -51.75 45.79
N PHE A 961 29.33 -50.66 46.51
CA PHE A 961 30.50 -49.78 46.42
C PHE A 961 31.14 -49.63 47.81
N GLY A 962 31.85 -50.67 48.26
CA GLY A 962 32.34 -50.75 49.64
C GLY A 962 31.23 -51.17 50.61
N THR A 963 30.94 -50.34 51.61
CA THR A 963 29.83 -50.56 52.58
C THR A 963 28.49 -50.03 52.10
N ASP A 964 28.48 -49.18 51.07
CA ASP A 964 27.27 -48.57 50.52
C ASP A 964 26.76 -49.37 49.30
N SER A 965 25.45 -49.36 49.07
CA SER A 965 24.85 -49.93 47.86
C SER A 965 23.91 -48.94 47.20
N ALA A 966 23.90 -48.92 45.88
CA ALA A 966 22.96 -48.15 45.09
C ALA A 966 22.52 -49.00 43.90
N TRP A 967 21.25 -49.38 43.89
CA TRP A 967 20.64 -50.18 42.83
C TRP A 967 19.92 -49.28 41.85
N ALA A 968 20.01 -49.61 40.56
CA ALA A 968 19.40 -48.79 39.52
C ALA A 968 17.88 -48.70 39.69
N ASP A 969 17.34 -47.50 39.50
CA ASP A 969 15.90 -47.22 39.49
C ASP A 969 15.58 -46.45 38.21
N LEU A 970 14.57 -46.87 37.45
CA LEU A 970 14.17 -46.17 36.22
C LEU A 970 13.64 -44.76 36.48
N MET A 971 13.36 -44.37 37.73
CA MET A 971 13.08 -42.96 38.06
C MET A 971 14.33 -42.08 38.17
N GLY A 972 15.51 -42.67 37.99
CA GLY A 972 16.80 -42.05 38.26
C GLY A 972 17.29 -42.39 39.67
N TYR A 973 18.60 -42.59 39.81
CA TYR A 973 19.26 -42.87 41.08
C TYR A 973 20.65 -42.22 41.13
N GLN A 974 21.20 -42.10 42.34
CA GLN A 974 22.53 -41.54 42.55
C GLN A 974 23.47 -42.65 43.01
N PHE A 975 24.68 -42.68 42.45
CA PHE A 975 25.75 -43.49 42.99
C PHE A 975 26.24 -42.89 44.32
N PRO A 976 26.66 -43.71 45.30
CA PRO A 976 27.18 -43.21 46.57
C PRO A 976 28.53 -42.50 46.35
N PRO A 977 28.95 -41.58 47.24
CA PRO A 977 30.23 -40.89 47.13
C PRO A 977 31.45 -41.84 47.02
N GLY A 978 31.35 -43.06 47.57
CA GLY A 978 32.38 -44.09 47.49
C GLY A 978 32.53 -44.79 46.12
N ALA A 979 31.64 -44.54 45.15
CA ALA A 979 31.68 -45.13 43.80
C ALA A 979 32.70 -44.42 42.88
N THR A 980 33.98 -44.44 43.29
CA THR A 980 35.08 -43.69 42.63
C THR A 980 35.44 -44.17 41.22
N THR A 981 35.02 -45.37 40.83
CA THR A 981 35.25 -45.95 39.50
C THR A 981 34.18 -45.60 38.46
N VAL A 982 33.08 -44.94 38.88
CA VAL A 982 31.98 -44.54 37.99
C VAL A 982 32.27 -43.16 37.41
N THR A 983 32.21 -43.06 36.09
CA THR A 983 32.43 -41.79 35.37
C THR A 983 31.31 -40.79 35.60
N ASP A 984 31.59 -39.51 35.43
CA ASP A 984 30.55 -38.47 35.58
C ASP A 984 29.44 -38.61 34.55
N GLU A 985 29.74 -39.12 33.34
CA GLU A 985 28.72 -39.47 32.35
C GLU A 985 27.77 -40.54 32.86
N GLN A 986 28.32 -41.63 33.40
CA GLN A 986 27.51 -42.71 33.98
C GLN A 986 26.67 -42.22 35.16
N LYS A 987 27.19 -41.29 35.99
CA LYS A 987 26.41 -40.65 37.06
C LYS A 987 25.26 -39.81 36.50
N ARG A 988 25.50 -39.03 35.43
CA ARG A 988 24.45 -38.23 34.78
C ARG A 988 23.37 -39.11 34.15
N ILE A 989 23.77 -40.18 33.45
CA ILE A 989 22.82 -41.14 32.88
C ILE A 989 22.01 -41.81 34.00
N ALA A 990 22.67 -42.30 35.06
CA ALA A 990 22.00 -42.94 36.20
C ALA A 990 21.00 -42.01 36.91
N ALA A 991 21.32 -40.72 37.01
CA ALA A 991 20.46 -39.71 37.61
C ALA A 991 19.20 -39.40 36.78
N SER A 992 19.24 -39.64 35.46
CA SER A 992 18.13 -39.37 34.55
C SER A 992 17.03 -40.43 34.71
N PRO A 993 15.74 -40.05 34.82
CA PRO A 993 14.65 -40.99 34.61
C PRO A 993 14.79 -41.69 33.26
N LEU A 994 14.46 -42.97 33.17
CA LEU A 994 14.66 -43.83 31.99
C LEU A 994 16.11 -43.86 31.47
N PHE A 995 17.09 -43.39 32.25
CA PHE A 995 18.50 -43.33 31.86
C PHE A 995 18.70 -42.61 30.52
N ASN A 996 19.45 -43.19 29.59
CA ASN A 996 19.61 -42.73 28.21
C ASN A 996 18.72 -43.52 27.24
N ALA A 997 17.51 -43.90 27.65
CA ALA A 997 16.56 -44.55 26.74
C ALA A 997 16.23 -43.65 25.54
N MET A 998 16.23 -44.22 24.33
CA MET A 998 15.70 -43.56 23.12
C MET A 998 14.20 -43.76 23.03
N TYR A 999 13.72 -44.98 23.30
CA TYR A 999 12.33 -45.35 23.16
C TYR A 999 11.83 -46.19 24.34
N VAL A 1000 10.55 -46.01 24.66
CA VAL A 1000 9.75 -46.98 25.43
C VAL A 1000 8.74 -47.59 24.49
N ILE A 1001 8.79 -48.91 24.32
CA ILE A 1001 7.93 -49.67 23.40
C ILE A 1001 6.89 -50.45 24.19
N GLY A 1002 5.63 -50.02 24.14
CA GLY A 1002 4.49 -50.70 24.74
C GLY A 1002 3.68 -51.45 23.68
N LEU A 1003 3.56 -52.77 23.80
CA LEU A 1003 2.73 -53.58 22.90
C LEU A 1003 1.71 -54.33 23.74
N SER A 1004 0.42 -54.28 23.39
CA SER A 1004 -0.61 -55.07 24.09
C SER A 1004 -1.06 -56.23 23.22
N ALA A 1005 -0.90 -57.47 23.67
CA ALA A 1005 -1.32 -58.66 22.92
C ALA A 1005 -2.83 -58.62 22.59
N LEU A 1006 -3.22 -59.12 21.41
CA LEU A 1006 -4.63 -59.14 20.99
C LEU A 1006 -5.50 -60.01 21.91
N THR A 1007 -4.94 -61.12 22.40
CA THR A 1007 -5.56 -62.05 23.34
C THR A 1007 -4.50 -62.61 24.29
N PRO A 1008 -4.86 -63.22 25.43
CA PRO A 1008 -3.90 -63.79 26.36
C PRO A 1008 -3.00 -64.92 25.80
N THR A 1009 -3.31 -65.43 24.61
CA THR A 1009 -2.52 -66.47 23.91
C THR A 1009 -1.86 -65.95 22.62
N SER A 1010 -2.05 -64.66 22.28
CA SER A 1010 -1.44 -64.07 21.10
C SER A 1010 0.07 -63.91 21.30
N THR A 1011 0.85 -64.31 20.30
CA THR A 1011 2.31 -64.27 20.35
C THR A 1011 2.89 -64.02 18.95
N PHE A 1012 4.14 -63.60 18.89
CA PHE A 1012 4.88 -63.38 17.64
C PHE A 1012 5.26 -64.70 16.97
N THR A 1013 5.55 -64.65 15.67
CA THR A 1013 6.25 -65.73 14.96
C THR A 1013 7.77 -65.47 14.98
N PRO A 1014 8.62 -66.48 15.21
CA PRO A 1014 10.06 -66.29 15.12
C PRO A 1014 10.49 -65.75 13.75
N GLY A 1015 11.22 -64.62 13.74
CA GLY A 1015 11.62 -63.90 12.54
C GLY A 1015 10.83 -62.61 12.27
N ASP A 1016 9.73 -62.36 12.99
CA ASP A 1016 8.95 -61.13 12.84
C ASP A 1016 9.73 -59.90 13.35
N ILE A 1017 9.48 -58.74 12.72
CA ILE A 1017 10.17 -57.47 13.03
C ILE A 1017 9.16 -56.37 13.32
N PHE A 1018 9.34 -55.67 14.44
CA PHE A 1018 8.70 -54.38 14.69
C PHE A 1018 9.68 -53.24 14.41
N ARG A 1019 9.41 -52.45 13.36
CA ARG A 1019 10.27 -51.37 12.88
C ARG A 1019 9.75 -50.01 13.36
N VAL A 1020 10.64 -49.25 13.97
CA VAL A 1020 10.42 -47.91 14.50
C VAL A 1020 11.33 -46.94 13.74
N PRO A 1021 10.83 -46.24 12.71
CA PRO A 1021 11.63 -45.23 12.00
C PRO A 1021 11.79 -43.93 12.83
N VAL A 1022 12.58 -42.99 12.33
CA VAL A 1022 12.56 -41.59 12.77
C VAL A 1022 11.82 -40.78 11.71
N ALA A 1023 10.87 -39.93 12.11
CA ALA A 1023 10.08 -39.15 11.16
C ALA A 1023 10.87 -37.97 10.58
N VAL A 1024 11.53 -37.21 11.46
CA VAL A 1024 12.35 -36.05 11.07
C VAL A 1024 13.63 -36.04 11.91
N TYR A 1025 14.76 -36.25 11.23
CA TYR A 1025 16.09 -36.10 11.82
C TYR A 1025 16.44 -34.60 11.97
N PRO A 1026 16.93 -34.16 13.14
CA PRO A 1026 17.36 -32.78 13.36
C PRO A 1026 18.63 -32.43 12.58
N TYR A 1027 18.95 -31.13 12.51
CA TYR A 1027 20.33 -30.70 12.23
C TYR A 1027 21.26 -31.12 13.34
N THR A 1028 22.42 -31.69 12.98
CA THR A 1028 23.54 -31.99 13.88
C THR A 1028 24.80 -31.27 13.44
N ASP A 1029 25.89 -31.44 14.20
CA ASP A 1029 27.21 -30.90 13.90
C ASP A 1029 27.80 -31.45 12.58
N ASP A 1030 27.20 -32.50 12.02
CA ASP A 1030 27.60 -33.11 10.75
C ASP A 1030 26.91 -32.46 9.54
N ASP A 1031 25.83 -31.70 9.75
CA ASP A 1031 25.07 -31.07 8.67
C ASP A 1031 25.84 -29.87 8.11
N VAL A 1032 26.13 -29.95 6.81
CA VAL A 1032 26.86 -28.92 6.07
C VAL A 1032 26.20 -28.70 4.71
N TYR A 1033 25.98 -27.43 4.38
CA TYR A 1033 25.52 -27.00 3.06
C TYR A 1033 26.56 -26.08 2.44
N THR A 1034 26.75 -26.18 1.13
CA THR A 1034 27.65 -25.31 0.39
C THR A 1034 26.98 -24.67 -0.83
N PHE A 1035 27.39 -23.46 -1.16
CA PHE A 1035 27.00 -22.80 -2.41
C PHE A 1035 28.13 -21.89 -2.90
N SER A 1036 28.00 -21.33 -4.10
CA SER A 1036 28.91 -20.31 -4.60
C SER A 1036 28.12 -19.19 -5.27
N THR A 1037 28.66 -17.98 -5.20
CA THR A 1037 28.11 -16.81 -5.89
C THR A 1037 28.85 -16.56 -7.20
N ARG A 1038 28.32 -15.69 -8.05
CA ARG A 1038 28.99 -15.23 -9.28
C ARG A 1038 29.56 -13.85 -9.03
N LYS A 1039 30.85 -13.65 -9.25
CA LYS A 1039 31.48 -12.35 -9.02
C LYS A 1039 30.79 -11.30 -9.90
N GLY A 1040 30.29 -10.22 -9.31
CA GLY A 1040 29.60 -9.16 -10.05
C GLY A 1040 28.28 -9.57 -10.71
N GLY A 1041 27.75 -10.78 -10.44
CA GLY A 1041 26.59 -11.33 -11.17
C GLY A 1041 26.86 -11.74 -12.63
N ASP A 1042 28.09 -11.57 -13.12
CA ASP A 1042 28.43 -11.67 -14.53
C ASP A 1042 28.15 -13.05 -15.16
N LEU A 1043 27.62 -13.03 -16.38
CA LEU A 1043 27.60 -14.20 -17.26
C LEU A 1043 29.02 -14.54 -17.73
N THR A 1044 29.33 -15.83 -17.78
CA THR A 1044 30.57 -16.34 -18.37
C THR A 1044 30.64 -16.04 -19.87
N PHE A 1045 31.85 -16.05 -20.43
CA PHE A 1045 32.04 -15.83 -21.87
C PHE A 1045 31.24 -16.83 -22.71
N GLU A 1046 31.21 -18.08 -22.28
CA GLU A 1046 30.48 -19.18 -22.89
C GLU A 1046 28.97 -18.96 -22.84
N GLU A 1047 28.41 -18.55 -21.70
CA GLU A 1047 26.98 -18.20 -21.58
C GLU A 1047 26.61 -17.01 -22.50
N LYS A 1048 27.45 -15.96 -22.55
CA LYS A 1048 27.25 -14.82 -23.46
C LYS A 1048 27.31 -15.26 -24.93
N LYS A 1049 28.21 -16.19 -25.28
CA LYS A 1049 28.29 -16.77 -26.62
C LYS A 1049 27.05 -17.60 -26.97
N GLU A 1050 26.54 -18.41 -26.06
CA GLU A 1050 25.29 -19.16 -26.26
C GLU A 1050 24.07 -18.24 -26.47
N LEU A 1051 24.05 -17.07 -25.82
CA LEU A 1051 23.03 -16.05 -26.07
C LEU A 1051 23.15 -15.47 -27.49
N PHE A 1052 24.37 -15.18 -27.95
CA PHE A 1052 24.62 -14.75 -29.33
C PHE A 1052 24.18 -15.82 -30.36
N GLU A 1053 24.42 -17.10 -30.07
CA GLU A 1053 23.94 -18.22 -30.89
C GLU A 1053 22.41 -18.33 -30.95
N LYS A 1054 21.67 -17.59 -30.10
CA LYS A 1054 20.20 -17.47 -30.13
C LYS A 1054 19.68 -16.21 -30.82
N VAL A 1055 20.57 -15.33 -31.32
CA VAL A 1055 20.18 -14.14 -32.11
C VAL A 1055 19.18 -14.49 -33.22
N ASN A 1056 18.07 -13.76 -33.28
CA ASN A 1056 17.02 -14.03 -34.26
C ASN A 1056 16.35 -12.71 -34.69
N VAL A 1057 15.41 -12.80 -35.65
CA VAL A 1057 14.63 -11.67 -36.15
C VAL A 1057 13.14 -12.01 -36.18
N PHE A 1058 12.28 -11.12 -35.69
CA PHE A 1058 10.83 -11.28 -35.70
C PHE A 1058 10.09 -9.96 -36.03
N PRO A 1059 8.83 -10.01 -36.50
CA PRO A 1059 8.17 -11.19 -37.05
C PRO A 1059 8.88 -11.63 -38.34
N ASN A 1060 8.99 -12.94 -38.55
CA ASN A 1060 9.64 -13.52 -39.72
C ASN A 1060 8.87 -14.77 -40.20
N PRO A 1061 8.19 -14.74 -41.37
CA PRO A 1061 8.11 -13.58 -42.26
C PRO A 1061 7.32 -12.41 -41.66
N PHE A 1062 7.70 -11.19 -42.02
CA PHE A 1062 6.96 -9.97 -41.70
C PHE A 1062 5.76 -9.83 -42.64
N PHE A 1063 4.60 -9.56 -42.06
CA PHE A 1063 3.38 -9.18 -42.77
C PHE A 1063 2.96 -7.78 -42.31
N ALA A 1064 2.67 -6.88 -43.26
CA ALA A 1064 2.28 -5.49 -42.98
C ALA A 1064 1.01 -5.32 -42.10
N ASN A 1065 0.27 -6.39 -41.81
CA ASN A 1065 -0.94 -6.36 -40.99
C ASN A 1065 -0.83 -7.39 -39.84
N ASN A 1066 -0.21 -7.00 -38.72
CA ASN A 1066 -0.06 -7.86 -37.54
C ASN A 1066 -0.62 -7.20 -36.28
N THR A 1067 -1.76 -7.69 -35.80
CA THR A 1067 -2.52 -7.14 -34.67
C THR A 1067 -1.87 -7.38 -33.29
N ARG A 1068 -0.85 -8.24 -33.18
CA ARG A 1068 -0.19 -8.55 -31.90
C ARG A 1068 0.82 -7.49 -31.42
N PHE A 1069 1.22 -6.56 -32.29
CA PHE A 1069 2.18 -5.49 -31.96
C PHE A 1069 1.56 -4.08 -32.10
N SER A 1070 0.28 -3.97 -32.45
CA SER A 1070 -0.40 -2.72 -32.79
C SER A 1070 -1.49 -2.34 -31.77
N TYR A 1071 -1.20 -2.41 -30.48
CA TYR A 1071 -2.18 -2.07 -29.44
C TYR A 1071 -2.33 -0.56 -29.19
N GLU A 1072 -1.35 0.26 -29.61
CA GLU A 1072 -1.34 1.68 -29.23
C GLU A 1072 -2.17 2.59 -30.13
N ASN A 1073 -2.45 2.22 -31.38
CA ASN A 1073 -3.29 3.04 -32.23
C ASN A 1073 -3.73 2.29 -33.50
N PRO A 1074 -5.03 2.08 -33.75
CA PRO A 1074 -5.49 1.56 -35.04
C PRO A 1074 -5.26 2.54 -36.22
N LYS A 1075 -4.69 3.73 -35.98
CA LYS A 1075 -4.43 4.76 -37.00
C LYS A 1075 -3.03 4.75 -37.61
N THR A 1076 -2.07 4.02 -37.08
CA THR A 1076 -0.69 3.98 -37.63
C THR A 1076 -0.37 2.61 -38.21
N ALA A 1077 -1.02 2.28 -39.34
CA ALA A 1077 -0.52 1.27 -40.27
C ALA A 1077 0.85 1.66 -40.91
N GLU A 1078 1.54 2.68 -40.39
CA GLU A 1078 2.75 3.27 -40.97
C GLU A 1078 4.05 2.80 -40.31
N GLU A 1079 4.02 2.18 -39.13
CA GLU A 1079 5.23 1.71 -38.44
C GLU A 1079 5.51 0.23 -38.73
N SER A 1080 5.89 -0.07 -39.97
CA SER A 1080 6.37 -1.41 -40.35
C SER A 1080 7.83 -1.60 -39.91
N PHE A 1081 8.08 -2.50 -38.95
CA PHE A 1081 9.43 -2.86 -38.52
C PHE A 1081 9.60 -4.37 -38.25
N VAL A 1082 10.84 -4.83 -38.23
CA VAL A 1082 11.25 -6.11 -37.62
C VAL A 1082 12.25 -5.85 -36.51
N THR A 1083 12.25 -6.71 -35.50
CA THR A 1083 13.12 -6.64 -34.32
C THR A 1083 14.13 -7.77 -34.37
N PHE A 1084 15.41 -7.42 -34.35
CA PHE A 1084 16.50 -8.33 -34.04
C PHE A 1084 16.64 -8.47 -32.53
N THR A 1085 16.85 -9.69 -32.04
CA THR A 1085 16.90 -9.98 -30.60
C THR A 1085 18.17 -10.70 -30.18
N ASN A 1086 18.39 -10.74 -28.86
CA ASN A 1086 19.52 -11.39 -28.21
C ASN A 1086 20.87 -10.78 -28.63
N LEU A 1087 20.89 -9.51 -29.02
CA LEU A 1087 22.09 -8.86 -29.52
C LEU A 1087 23.03 -8.49 -28.35
N PRO A 1088 24.33 -8.81 -28.41
CA PRO A 1088 25.31 -8.34 -27.44
C PRO A 1088 25.54 -6.84 -27.61
N GLU A 1089 26.14 -6.17 -26.61
CA GLU A 1089 26.33 -4.71 -26.57
C GLU A 1089 26.89 -4.15 -27.90
N THR A 1090 28.04 -4.66 -28.36
CA THR A 1090 28.63 -4.29 -29.66
C THR A 1090 28.17 -5.24 -30.76
N VAL A 1091 27.53 -4.72 -31.80
CA VAL A 1091 27.02 -5.53 -32.92
C VAL A 1091 26.93 -4.73 -34.21
N THR A 1092 27.17 -5.38 -35.34
CA THR A 1092 26.90 -4.83 -36.68
C THR A 1092 26.00 -5.79 -37.46
N ILE A 1093 24.88 -5.28 -37.97
CA ILE A 1093 23.95 -6.03 -38.82
C ILE A 1093 23.99 -5.46 -40.23
N LYS A 1094 24.42 -6.26 -41.19
CA LYS A 1094 24.37 -5.92 -42.62
C LYS A 1094 23.27 -6.70 -43.31
N ILE A 1095 22.34 -5.99 -43.92
CA ILE A 1095 21.17 -6.57 -44.57
C ILE A 1095 21.36 -6.53 -46.08
N TYR A 1096 21.18 -7.67 -46.74
CA TYR A 1096 21.36 -7.85 -48.17
C TYR A 1096 20.12 -8.43 -48.83
N THR A 1097 19.96 -8.17 -50.13
CA THR A 1097 19.10 -8.96 -51.01
C THR A 1097 19.70 -10.36 -51.24
N VAL A 1098 18.90 -11.32 -51.72
CA VAL A 1098 19.40 -12.67 -52.07
C VAL A 1098 20.47 -12.63 -53.19
N SER A 1099 20.48 -11.59 -54.03
CA SER A 1099 21.53 -11.39 -55.05
C SER A 1099 22.82 -10.76 -54.50
N GLY A 1100 22.89 -10.44 -53.21
CA GLY A 1100 24.08 -9.89 -52.55
C GLY A 1100 24.19 -8.36 -52.54
N ALA A 1101 23.17 -7.62 -53.00
CA ALA A 1101 23.18 -6.16 -52.90
C ALA A 1101 22.90 -5.71 -51.45
N LEU A 1102 23.76 -4.83 -50.91
CA LEU A 1102 23.61 -4.25 -49.57
C LEU A 1102 22.43 -3.27 -49.52
N ILE A 1103 21.56 -3.46 -48.55
CA ILE A 1103 20.34 -2.66 -48.34
C ILE A 1103 20.52 -1.65 -47.21
N LYS A 1104 21.03 -2.11 -46.06
CA LYS A 1104 21.16 -1.32 -44.84
C LYS A 1104 22.27 -1.89 -43.96
N THR A 1105 23.01 -1.01 -43.29
CA THR A 1105 23.86 -1.37 -42.15
C THR A 1105 23.25 -0.77 -40.89
N LEU A 1106 23.16 -1.58 -39.84
CA LEU A 1106 22.69 -1.19 -38.52
C LEU A 1106 23.79 -1.50 -37.49
N THR A 1107 23.96 -0.65 -36.49
CA THR A 1107 24.99 -0.75 -35.44
C THR A 1107 24.37 -0.66 -34.05
N GLU A 1108 25.18 -0.77 -33.01
CA GLU A 1108 24.77 -0.61 -31.61
C GLU A 1108 24.04 0.72 -31.32
N SER A 1109 24.36 1.78 -32.07
CA SER A 1109 23.67 3.07 -32.01
C SER A 1109 22.21 3.04 -32.49
N ASP A 1110 21.81 2.01 -33.26
CA ASP A 1110 20.44 1.84 -33.75
C ASP A 1110 19.58 0.97 -32.81
N LYS A 1111 20.16 0.47 -31.71
CA LYS A 1111 19.44 -0.33 -30.73
C LYS A 1111 18.40 0.50 -29.98
N MET A 1112 17.34 -0.18 -29.54
CA MET A 1112 16.33 0.44 -28.69
C MET A 1112 16.94 0.80 -27.34
N ASP A 1113 16.66 1.98 -26.78
CA ASP A 1113 17.07 2.33 -25.42
C ASP A 1113 18.59 2.24 -25.14
N GLY A 1114 19.43 2.35 -26.18
CA GLY A 1114 20.90 2.42 -26.07
C GLY A 1114 21.66 1.13 -26.38
N ALA A 1115 22.99 1.18 -26.27
CA ALA A 1115 23.89 0.12 -26.74
C ALA A 1115 23.77 -1.20 -25.96
N SER A 1116 23.40 -1.16 -24.68
CA SER A 1116 23.22 -2.34 -23.82
C SER A 1116 22.00 -3.18 -24.20
N SER A 1117 21.04 -2.61 -24.91
CA SER A 1117 19.80 -3.30 -25.27
C SER A 1117 20.05 -4.50 -26.19
N PRO A 1118 19.37 -5.63 -25.94
CA PRO A 1118 19.45 -6.80 -26.80
C PRO A 1118 18.50 -6.70 -28.00
N PHE A 1119 17.78 -5.58 -28.16
CA PHE A 1119 16.76 -5.36 -29.18
C PHE A 1119 17.14 -4.24 -30.15
N LEU A 1120 16.99 -4.50 -31.45
CA LEU A 1120 17.22 -3.51 -32.51
C LEU A 1120 16.09 -3.59 -33.53
N ARG A 1121 15.40 -2.46 -33.77
CA ARG A 1121 14.30 -2.39 -34.76
C ARG A 1121 14.82 -1.87 -36.10
N TRP A 1122 14.57 -2.63 -37.17
CA TRP A 1122 14.74 -2.15 -38.54
C TRP A 1122 13.40 -1.72 -39.12
N ASP A 1123 13.29 -0.44 -39.47
CA ASP A 1123 12.09 0.22 -40.04
C ASP A 1123 11.76 -0.17 -41.49
N LEU A 1124 12.42 -1.22 -42.01
CA LEU A 1124 12.29 -1.73 -43.36
C LEU A 1124 12.62 -0.69 -44.45
N LYS A 1125 13.50 0.28 -44.15
CA LYS A 1125 14.05 1.21 -45.13
C LYS A 1125 15.50 0.87 -45.47
N ASN A 1126 15.90 1.17 -46.70
CA ASN A 1126 17.28 1.07 -47.13
C ASN A 1126 18.13 2.25 -46.61
N GLN A 1127 19.42 2.26 -46.90
CA GLN A 1127 20.36 3.31 -46.46
C GLN A 1127 19.93 4.73 -46.90
N SER A 1128 19.21 4.85 -48.01
CA SER A 1128 18.70 6.12 -48.54
C SER A 1128 17.32 6.53 -47.98
N GLY A 1129 16.76 5.77 -47.02
CA GLY A 1129 15.46 6.07 -46.41
C GLY A 1129 14.24 5.62 -47.23
N ASN A 1130 14.41 4.81 -48.28
CA ASN A 1130 13.29 4.29 -49.08
C ASN A 1130 12.86 2.91 -48.55
N ARG A 1131 11.54 2.63 -48.54
CA ARG A 1131 11.03 1.29 -48.15
C ARG A 1131 11.56 0.20 -49.07
N VAL A 1132 11.87 -0.95 -48.49
CA VAL A 1132 12.30 -2.14 -49.23
C VAL A 1132 11.11 -2.89 -49.83
N ALA A 1133 11.32 -3.54 -50.97
CA ALA A 1133 10.28 -4.32 -51.64
C ALA A 1133 9.94 -5.62 -50.89
N SER A 1134 8.77 -6.20 -51.16
CA SER A 1134 8.47 -7.57 -50.74
C SER A 1134 9.49 -8.55 -51.31
N GLY A 1135 10.02 -9.45 -50.50
CA GLY A 1135 11.04 -10.40 -50.92
C GLY A 1135 11.80 -11.04 -49.76
N MET A 1136 12.78 -11.88 -50.11
CA MET A 1136 13.71 -12.49 -49.16
C MET A 1136 14.96 -11.63 -49.01
N TYR A 1137 15.43 -11.52 -47.77
CA TYR A 1137 16.65 -10.81 -47.41
C TYR A 1137 17.52 -11.69 -46.51
N LEU A 1138 18.82 -11.40 -46.50
CA LEU A 1138 19.82 -12.02 -45.66
C LEU A 1138 20.38 -10.96 -44.70
N ALA A 1139 20.40 -11.24 -43.39
CA ALA A 1139 21.07 -10.38 -42.43
C ALA A 1139 22.31 -11.11 -41.88
N ILE A 1140 23.48 -10.50 -42.04
CA ILE A 1140 24.72 -10.96 -41.41
C ILE A 1140 24.88 -10.13 -40.14
N VAL A 1141 24.76 -10.80 -38.99
CA VAL A 1141 24.97 -10.22 -37.67
C VAL A 1141 26.39 -10.57 -37.22
N THR A 1142 27.24 -9.57 -37.06
CA THR A 1142 28.63 -9.70 -36.62
C THR A 1142 28.77 -9.10 -35.24
N ALA A 1143 29.32 -9.85 -34.28
CA ALA A 1143 29.64 -9.37 -32.95
C ALA A 1143 31.12 -9.64 -32.62
N PRO A 1144 31.90 -8.61 -32.25
CA PRO A 1144 33.30 -8.79 -31.84
C PRO A 1144 33.40 -9.81 -30.70
N GLY A 1145 34.31 -10.79 -30.83
CA GLY A 1145 34.51 -11.84 -29.82
C GLY A 1145 33.59 -13.05 -29.94
N TYR A 1146 32.39 -12.94 -30.54
CA TYR A 1146 31.45 -14.06 -30.68
C TYR A 1146 31.34 -14.63 -32.10
N GLY A 1147 31.70 -13.85 -33.13
CA GLY A 1147 31.74 -14.29 -34.53
C GLY A 1147 30.60 -13.72 -35.39
N GLU A 1148 30.17 -14.46 -36.40
CA GLU A 1148 29.13 -14.06 -37.35
C GLU A 1148 27.95 -15.03 -37.36
N LYS A 1149 26.74 -14.50 -37.53
CA LYS A 1149 25.51 -15.28 -37.68
C LYS A 1149 24.71 -14.80 -38.90
N LEU A 1150 24.33 -15.74 -39.75
CA LEU A 1150 23.47 -15.48 -40.91
C LEU A 1150 22.00 -15.75 -40.57
N LEU A 1151 21.14 -14.74 -40.75
CA LEU A 1151 19.68 -14.85 -40.65
C LEU A 1151 19.03 -14.69 -42.02
N LYS A 1152 17.89 -15.36 -42.22
CA LYS A 1152 17.05 -15.24 -43.41
C LYS A 1152 15.72 -14.62 -43.02
N LEU A 1153 15.29 -13.56 -43.69
CA LEU A 1153 14.06 -12.84 -43.38
C LEU A 1153 13.20 -12.65 -44.63
N GLY A 1154 11.91 -12.93 -44.51
CA GLY A 1154 10.91 -12.66 -45.55
C GLY A 1154 10.11 -11.41 -45.23
N ILE A 1155 10.02 -10.46 -46.17
CA ILE A 1155 9.23 -9.23 -46.03
C ILE A 1155 8.07 -9.28 -47.03
N ILE A 1156 6.84 -9.08 -46.54
CA ILE A 1156 5.64 -8.99 -47.37
C ILE A 1156 4.96 -7.64 -47.08
N GLN A 1157 5.25 -6.67 -47.95
CA GLN A 1157 4.61 -5.34 -47.94
C GLN A 1157 3.17 -5.44 -48.42
N GLN A 1158 2.33 -4.50 -47.98
CA GLN A 1158 0.95 -4.38 -48.45
C GLN A 1158 0.96 -4.10 -49.96
N ALA A 1159 0.15 -4.85 -50.72
CA ALA A 1159 -0.03 -4.58 -52.13
C ALA A 1159 -0.64 -3.17 -52.26
N GLY A 1160 0.07 -2.23 -52.88
CA GLY A 1160 -0.48 -0.92 -53.15
C GLY A 1160 -1.77 -1.07 -53.95
N SER A 1161 -2.90 -0.64 -53.38
CA SER A 1161 -4.07 -0.34 -54.17
C SER A 1161 -3.67 0.76 -55.15
N LYS A 1162 -3.57 0.40 -56.43
CA LYS A 1162 -3.56 1.39 -57.50
C LYS A 1162 -4.86 2.19 -57.49
#